data_AF-A0A444UD38-F1
#
_entry.id   AF-A0A444UD38-F1
#
_cell.length_a   1.000
_cell.length_b   1.000
_cell.length_c   1.000
_cell.angle_alpha   90.00
_cell.angle_beta   90.00
_cell.angle_gamma   90.00
#
_symmetry.space_group_name_H-M   'P 1'
#
loop_
_entity.id
_entity.type
_entity.pdbx_description
1 polymer ?
#
loop_
_entity_poly.entity_id
_entity_poly.type
_entity_poly.pdbx_seq_one_letter_code
_entity_poly.pdbx_strand_id
1 'polypeptide(L)'
;MFQIVRKFVFSDVCCVGADNEKRYDDLFAKLDTNKDGKVDINELRQGLKAMGLGLGEGAALKIVSAGDSDDDGELDISEFSEYLRDHEKKLMLTFKSLDKNNDGRIDASEIRESLSKLGVKLSEEHAQKILSSIDADGTMTVDWNEWRAHFLLNPATNIEEIIRFWKKSSVLDIGDSLSIPDEFTEDEKKTGMWWKQLMAGAMAGAVSRTGTAPLDRMKVFMQVHSSKTNKISISSGFKQMVKEGGIRSLWRGNGVNVLKIAPETAIKFWAYEQYKKLIASEGGTVKPHERFIAGSLAGATAQTVIYPMEVMKTRLTLGKTGQYSGMLNCGKKILRREGVKAFYKGYIPNILGIIPYAGIDLAVYESLKNYWLTHYATDSPNPGILVLLACGTISSTCGQLASYPLALIRTRMQAQASVEGSPQLSMVNLTKRIVSNDGFFGLYRGIAPNFMKVIPAECCCKENTSWQAYSQQSMLPKENDKFLCLKNIRTFLLACCEIFGMRKSELFEAFDLFDVRNFAKVIETLSRLSHTVVAQHTGIRPFPTEESVGDEDIYKGLDELIDENEVEDEEDLYDCVYGEDEGGEVYEDLMKAEAAPPPKQAETDVRSCCLQEIKQTEEKYTETLESIERYFMTPLRKFVSATEIEKVFVNVPELVKVHKSLMQEIHDSISNKNSQNLYQIFINYKERLLIYGKYCSHVETAIAGLDDICKEKEDVRLKLEECSKRANNGKFTLRDLLVVPMQRVLKYHLLLQELVKHTHDQTDKSNLRMALDAMKDLAQYVNEVKRDNETLREIYQFQLSIENLNQSLRSYGRPKVDGEVRVASLDKRAKQDRHIFLFDKAVIVCKRRGDNYEMKEVIDLHNFKITNNPTTDKENKKWSYGFYLTHNQGQNGFEFFFKTKELKKKWLEQFGMAIGIFYQGYLCSKCGAGAHKECLGRLGTCGKTHTGNQTFTCWIDCFSFAIFLVCVPGLPKMQVIRNYHGVPPPLEGLPLNIQVGEIIEVIRADVHSSWWQGRILTTKEVGFFPSDVVKPYCVPKPVDYSAQPWFAGPMERLQAEMELINRGNSTYLVRHRSKECTEYAVSIKYNNDVKHIKILTKDVLFYIAENKKFKSLLELIEYYKHHSLKEGFRSLDTTLQFPYKEPENTVMHRGNRMGSNLFTPKVIGIAIARYDFSPRDMRELSLLEGDMVKIYTKTGANGWWRGEANGKIGVNDSWGMSVAGLNAPAAA
;
A
#
# COMPACT_ATOMS: atom_id res chain seq x y z
N MET A 1 -7.55 12.79 -25.71
CA MET A 1 -7.85 13.53 -24.46
C MET A 1 -6.58 14.08 -23.79
N PHE A 2 -5.54 13.26 -23.62
CA PHE A 2 -4.23 13.68 -23.05
C PHE A 2 -3.58 14.86 -23.80
N GLN A 3 -3.58 14.83 -25.13
CA GLN A 3 -3.05 15.93 -25.94
C GLN A 3 -3.87 17.24 -25.87
N ILE A 4 -5.19 17.14 -25.71
CA ILE A 4 -6.08 18.32 -25.67
C ILE A 4 -5.96 19.04 -24.32
N VAL A 5 -5.83 18.28 -23.22
CA VAL A 5 -5.53 18.82 -21.89
C VAL A 5 -4.13 19.42 -21.84
N ARG A 6 -3.13 18.76 -22.45
CA ARG A 6 -1.76 19.27 -22.56
C ARG A 6 -1.68 20.55 -23.40
N LYS A 7 -2.49 20.67 -24.46
CA LYS A 7 -2.64 21.92 -25.23
C LYS A 7 -3.22 23.01 -24.34
N PHE A 8 -4.32 22.77 -23.61
CA PHE A 8 -4.93 23.80 -22.75
C PHE A 8 -4.11 24.22 -21.52
N VAL A 9 -3.29 23.35 -20.95
CA VAL A 9 -2.47 23.65 -19.75
C VAL A 9 -1.14 24.35 -20.12
N PHE A 10 -0.63 24.13 -21.34
CA PHE A 10 0.67 24.64 -21.77
C PHE A 10 0.65 25.51 -23.05
N SER A 11 -0.53 25.83 -23.63
CA SER A 11 -0.64 26.60 -24.89
C SER A 11 -0.28 28.07 -24.79
N ASP A 12 -0.24 28.66 -23.60
CA ASP A 12 0.00 30.10 -23.45
C ASP A 12 1.48 30.51 -23.47
N VAL A 13 2.41 29.61 -23.82
CA VAL A 13 3.85 29.92 -23.79
C VAL A 13 4.55 29.59 -25.10
N CYS A 14 4.13 30.28 -26.17
CA CYS A 14 5.00 30.57 -27.30
C CYS A 14 5.55 31.98 -27.10
N CYS A 15 6.81 32.12 -26.68
CA CYS A 15 7.80 33.09 -27.18
C CYS A 15 9.08 33.08 -26.32
N VAL A 16 10.20 33.35 -27.01
CA VAL A 16 11.58 33.39 -26.55
C VAL A 16 11.83 34.50 -25.52
N GLY A 17 12.56 34.18 -24.44
CA GLY A 17 13.36 35.15 -23.67
C GLY A 17 12.84 35.51 -22.27
N ALA A 18 13.67 35.23 -21.26
CA ALA A 18 13.75 35.88 -19.94
C ALA A 18 12.77 35.55 -18.79
N ASP A 19 11.70 34.75 -18.93
CA ASP A 19 10.76 34.49 -17.82
C ASP A 19 10.64 32.99 -17.40
N ASN A 20 11.76 32.28 -17.22
CA ASN A 20 11.74 30.90 -16.69
C ASN A 20 11.40 30.84 -15.19
N GLU A 21 11.78 31.86 -14.40
CA GLU A 21 11.51 31.88 -12.94
C GLU A 21 10.01 32.00 -12.66
N LYS A 22 9.31 32.93 -13.32
CA LYS A 22 7.84 33.06 -13.20
C LYS A 22 7.08 31.79 -13.54
N ARG A 23 7.62 30.94 -14.42
CA ARG A 23 6.96 29.71 -14.87
C ARG A 23 7.04 28.59 -13.81
N TYR A 24 8.14 28.48 -13.08
CA TYR A 24 8.23 27.53 -11.96
C TYR A 24 7.42 28.03 -10.77
N ASP A 25 7.42 29.33 -10.54
CA ASP A 25 6.57 29.97 -9.52
C ASP A 25 5.07 29.71 -9.80
N ASP A 26 4.62 29.84 -11.05
CA ASP A 26 3.24 29.55 -11.43
C ASP A 26 2.87 28.07 -11.31
N LEU A 27 3.81 27.16 -11.55
CA LEU A 27 3.60 25.72 -11.40
C LEU A 27 3.60 25.31 -9.93
N PHE A 28 4.50 25.86 -9.14
CA PHE A 28 4.58 25.70 -7.70
C PHE A 28 3.30 26.21 -7.03
N ALA A 29 2.83 27.41 -7.39
CA ALA A 29 1.58 27.98 -6.88
C ALA A 29 0.32 27.18 -7.26
N LYS A 30 0.38 26.35 -8.31
CA LYS A 30 -0.69 25.40 -8.68
C LYS A 30 -0.61 24.08 -7.90
N LEU A 31 0.57 23.71 -7.42
CA LEU A 31 0.83 22.49 -6.64
C LEU A 31 0.67 22.73 -5.14
N ASP A 32 1.10 23.89 -4.64
CA ASP A 32 0.93 24.41 -3.28
C ASP A 32 -0.54 24.81 -3.07
N THR A 33 -1.38 23.81 -2.80
CA THR A 33 -2.82 23.98 -2.64
C THR A 33 -3.20 24.66 -1.33
N ASN A 34 -2.38 24.49 -0.29
CA ASN A 34 -2.60 25.07 1.04
C ASN A 34 -2.02 26.50 1.16
N LYS A 35 -1.12 26.89 0.23
CA LYS A 35 -0.43 28.18 0.09
C LYS A 35 0.51 28.53 1.23
N ASP A 36 1.18 27.52 1.78
CA ASP A 36 2.17 27.66 2.84
C ASP A 36 3.59 27.95 2.30
N GLY A 37 3.78 27.94 0.98
CA GLY A 37 5.05 28.19 0.33
C GLY A 37 5.95 26.96 0.25
N LYS A 38 5.40 25.77 0.53
CA LYS A 38 6.02 24.44 0.40
C LYS A 38 5.07 23.49 -0.33
N VAL A 39 5.59 22.39 -0.85
CA VAL A 39 4.79 21.35 -1.52
C VAL A 39 5.12 20.00 -0.90
N ASP A 40 4.17 19.42 -0.18
CA ASP A 40 4.31 18.11 0.46
C ASP A 40 4.02 16.93 -0.51
N ILE A 41 4.29 15.70 -0.08
CA ILE A 41 4.06 14.47 -0.88
C ILE A 41 2.59 14.31 -1.28
N ASN A 42 1.64 14.71 -0.44
CA ASN A 42 0.21 14.61 -0.71
C ASN A 42 -0.27 15.69 -1.68
N GLU A 43 0.22 16.92 -1.57
CA GLU A 43 -0.05 18.03 -2.48
C GLU A 43 0.53 17.76 -3.86
N LEU A 44 1.78 17.29 -3.93
CA LEU A 44 2.38 16.87 -5.18
C LEU A 44 1.61 15.71 -5.80
N ARG A 45 1.18 14.70 -5.02
CA ARG A 45 0.37 13.58 -5.51
C ARG A 45 -1.00 14.05 -6.04
N GLN A 46 -1.65 14.96 -5.35
CA GLN A 46 -2.93 15.53 -5.77
C GLN A 46 -2.77 16.39 -7.03
N GLY A 47 -1.74 17.22 -7.10
CA GLY A 47 -1.41 18.05 -8.24
C GLY A 47 -1.05 17.26 -9.49
N LEU A 48 -0.23 16.21 -9.37
CA LEU A 48 0.09 15.29 -10.46
C LEU A 48 -1.15 14.55 -10.98
N LYS A 49 -2.04 14.12 -10.08
CA LYS A 49 -3.31 13.46 -10.43
C LYS A 49 -4.28 14.43 -11.10
N ALA A 50 -4.34 15.68 -10.65
CA ALA A 50 -5.15 16.74 -11.25
C ALA A 50 -4.66 17.12 -12.67
N MET A 51 -3.35 17.02 -12.91
CA MET A 51 -2.73 17.21 -14.23
C MET A 51 -2.85 15.98 -15.16
N GLY A 52 -3.55 14.93 -14.73
CA GLY A 52 -3.82 13.74 -15.54
C GLY A 52 -2.63 12.77 -15.65
N LEU A 53 -1.57 12.96 -14.85
CA LEU A 53 -0.43 12.05 -14.78
C LEU A 53 -0.72 10.96 -13.72
N GLY A 54 -1.24 9.81 -14.18
CA GLY A 54 -1.46 8.62 -13.35
C GLY A 54 -0.15 7.91 -13.00
N LEU A 55 0.75 8.57 -12.25
CA LEU A 55 1.98 7.97 -11.77
C LEU A 55 1.67 7.10 -10.52
N GLY A 56 2.37 5.97 -10.37
CA GLY A 56 2.18 5.04 -9.24
C GLY A 56 2.45 5.69 -7.89
N GLU A 57 1.92 5.09 -6.80
CA GLU A 57 1.89 5.68 -5.44
C GLU A 57 3.24 6.22 -4.91
N GLY A 58 4.39 5.73 -5.40
CA GLY A 58 5.72 6.16 -4.97
C GLY A 58 6.37 7.31 -5.78
N ALA A 59 5.73 7.84 -6.82
CA ALA A 59 6.35 8.87 -7.67
C ALA A 59 6.50 10.23 -6.99
N ALA A 60 5.46 10.68 -6.26
CA ALA A 60 5.51 11.92 -5.49
C ALA A 60 6.58 11.86 -4.40
N LEU A 61 6.69 10.71 -3.72
CA LEU A 61 7.69 10.48 -2.68
C LEU A 61 9.12 10.55 -3.24
N LYS A 62 9.35 10.05 -4.46
CA LYS A 62 10.65 10.17 -5.15
C LYS A 62 11.01 11.59 -5.53
N ILE A 63 10.05 12.37 -6.02
CA ILE A 63 10.26 13.77 -6.41
C ILE A 63 10.60 14.59 -5.17
N VAL A 64 9.82 14.45 -4.09
CA VAL A 64 10.10 15.11 -2.81
C VAL A 64 11.45 14.68 -2.27
N SER A 65 11.72 13.39 -2.12
CA SER A 65 13.03 12.91 -1.61
C SER A 65 14.25 13.28 -2.46
N ALA A 66 14.06 13.69 -3.72
CA ALA A 66 15.15 14.05 -4.62
C ALA A 66 15.33 15.57 -4.76
N GLY A 67 14.32 16.36 -4.41
CA GLY A 67 14.36 17.82 -4.41
C GLY A 67 14.54 18.42 -3.01
N ASP A 68 14.09 17.70 -1.99
CA ASP A 68 14.13 18.07 -0.58
C ASP A 68 15.60 18.04 -0.12
N SER A 69 16.20 19.23 -0.11
CA SER A 69 17.62 19.40 0.16
C SER A 69 17.86 19.60 1.66
N ASP A 70 16.81 19.89 2.43
CA ASP A 70 16.84 20.06 3.88
C ASP A 70 16.23 18.89 4.70
N ASP A 71 15.76 17.84 4.01
CA ASP A 71 15.20 16.57 4.53
C ASP A 71 13.97 16.78 5.44
N ASP A 72 13.19 17.83 5.20
CA ASP A 72 12.02 18.17 6.01
C ASP A 72 10.74 17.43 5.58
N GLY A 73 10.79 16.70 4.46
CA GLY A 73 9.69 15.93 3.88
C GLY A 73 8.77 16.74 2.98
N GLU A 74 9.10 18.00 2.68
CA GLU A 74 8.36 18.96 1.87
C GLU A 74 9.32 19.61 0.83
N LEU A 75 8.81 20.37 -0.14
CA LEU A 75 9.65 21.08 -1.13
C LEU A 75 9.34 22.57 -1.09
N ASP A 76 10.28 23.42 -0.70
CA ASP A 76 10.08 24.87 -0.84
C ASP A 76 10.24 25.34 -2.31
N ILE A 77 9.87 26.58 -2.61
CA ILE A 77 9.95 27.10 -4.00
C ILE A 77 11.37 27.06 -4.57
N SER A 78 12.39 27.24 -3.73
CA SER A 78 13.78 27.25 -4.15
C SER A 78 14.23 25.84 -4.48
N GLU A 79 13.93 24.88 -3.61
CA GLU A 79 14.20 23.45 -3.75
C GLU A 79 13.42 22.84 -4.92
N PHE A 80 12.13 23.15 -5.04
CA PHE A 80 11.31 22.74 -6.17
C PHE A 80 11.84 23.29 -7.49
N SER A 81 12.21 24.57 -7.53
CA SER A 81 12.79 25.20 -8.73
C SER A 81 14.20 24.70 -9.04
N GLU A 82 14.98 24.31 -8.03
CA GLU A 82 16.30 23.72 -8.20
C GLU A 82 16.18 22.28 -8.70
N TYR A 83 15.29 21.49 -8.11
CA TYR A 83 14.93 20.15 -8.57
C TYR A 83 14.47 20.17 -10.03
N LEU A 84 13.52 21.04 -10.40
CA LEU A 84 13.05 21.15 -11.78
C LEU A 84 14.15 21.61 -12.73
N ARG A 85 15.04 22.52 -12.30
CA ARG A 85 16.20 22.93 -13.12
C ARG A 85 17.20 21.80 -13.33
N ASP A 86 17.48 21.01 -12.30
CA ASP A 86 18.37 19.86 -12.40
C ASP A 86 17.74 18.73 -13.22
N HIS A 87 16.43 18.51 -13.05
CA HIS A 87 15.66 17.55 -13.81
C HIS A 87 15.57 17.94 -15.29
N GLU A 88 15.36 19.21 -15.63
CA GLU A 88 15.40 19.70 -17.01
C GLU A 88 16.78 19.49 -17.66
N LYS A 89 17.88 19.69 -16.91
CA LYS A 89 19.24 19.40 -17.41
C LYS A 89 19.40 17.90 -17.72
N LYS A 90 18.91 17.03 -16.84
CA LYS A 90 18.92 15.57 -17.04
C LYS A 90 18.04 15.14 -18.22
N LEU A 91 16.86 15.73 -18.37
CA LEU A 91 15.98 15.51 -19.53
C LEU A 91 16.62 15.99 -20.84
N MET A 92 17.34 17.11 -20.82
CA MET A 92 18.08 17.63 -21.99
C MET A 92 19.22 16.70 -22.41
N LEU A 93 19.96 16.16 -21.44
CA LEU A 93 20.97 15.14 -21.73
C LEU A 93 20.34 13.89 -22.35
N THR A 94 19.16 13.49 -21.87
CA THR A 94 18.43 12.36 -22.43
C THR A 94 17.90 12.65 -23.84
N PHE A 95 17.37 13.85 -24.09
CA PHE A 95 16.93 14.31 -25.42
C PHE A 95 18.08 14.26 -26.43
N LYS A 96 19.24 14.86 -26.09
CA LYS A 96 20.45 14.82 -26.92
C LYS A 96 21.03 13.41 -27.10
N SER A 97 20.75 12.50 -26.17
CA SER A 97 21.18 11.11 -26.31
C SER A 97 20.33 10.35 -27.34
N LEU A 98 19.08 10.78 -27.55
CA LEU A 98 18.11 10.21 -28.49
C LEU A 98 18.23 10.85 -29.89
N ASP A 99 18.37 12.17 -29.96
CA ASP A 99 18.63 12.95 -31.19
C ASP A 99 20.06 12.66 -31.68
N LYS A 100 20.20 11.70 -32.60
CA LYS A 100 21.50 11.23 -33.12
C LYS A 100 21.96 12.08 -34.28
N ASN A 101 21.03 12.57 -35.08
CA ASN A 101 21.34 13.40 -36.24
C ASN A 101 21.63 14.88 -35.84
N ASN A 102 21.36 15.24 -34.56
CA ASN A 102 21.50 16.57 -33.97
C ASN A 102 20.68 17.65 -34.70
N ASP A 103 19.53 17.28 -35.25
CA ASP A 103 18.62 18.22 -35.92
C ASP A 103 17.69 18.95 -34.94
N GLY A 104 17.77 18.61 -33.64
CA GLY A 104 16.99 19.21 -32.57
C GLY A 104 15.56 18.67 -32.48
N ARG A 105 15.24 17.59 -33.18
CA ARG A 105 13.96 16.87 -33.17
C ARG A 105 14.23 15.37 -33.02
N ILE A 106 13.28 14.65 -32.43
CA ILE A 106 13.35 13.19 -32.29
C ILE A 106 12.36 12.56 -33.25
N ASP A 107 12.84 11.66 -34.11
CA ASP A 107 12.03 10.90 -35.06
C ASP A 107 11.83 9.41 -34.71
N ALA A 108 11.05 8.70 -35.53
CA ALA A 108 10.66 7.31 -35.26
C ALA A 108 11.86 6.37 -35.40
N SER A 109 12.75 6.68 -36.35
CA SER A 109 13.99 5.96 -36.58
C SER A 109 14.95 6.09 -35.40
N GLU A 110 15.07 7.26 -34.80
CA GLU A 110 15.96 7.53 -33.66
C GLU A 110 15.49 6.86 -32.37
N ILE A 111 14.17 6.86 -32.12
CA ILE A 111 13.57 6.09 -31.02
C ILE A 111 13.82 4.59 -31.22
N ARG A 112 13.61 4.09 -32.44
CA ARG A 112 13.81 2.68 -32.78
C ARG A 112 15.28 2.27 -32.65
N GLU A 113 16.21 3.11 -33.11
CA GLU A 113 17.66 2.83 -33.02
C GLU A 113 18.14 2.84 -31.57
N SER A 114 17.68 3.80 -30.78
CA SER A 114 18.05 3.94 -29.37
C SER A 114 17.51 2.80 -28.50
N LEU A 115 16.27 2.37 -28.75
CA LEU A 115 15.66 1.20 -28.11
C LEU A 115 16.35 -0.11 -28.55
N SER A 116 16.72 -0.22 -29.82
CA SER A 116 17.44 -1.38 -30.36
C SER A 116 18.81 -1.56 -29.69
N LYS A 117 19.53 -0.46 -29.42
CA LYS A 117 20.80 -0.46 -28.67
C LYS A 117 20.64 -0.93 -27.21
N LEU A 118 19.46 -0.74 -26.63
CA LEU A 118 19.12 -1.18 -25.27
C LEU A 118 18.50 -2.60 -25.22
N GLY A 119 18.46 -3.30 -26.37
CA GLY A 119 17.97 -4.67 -26.48
C GLY A 119 16.47 -4.80 -26.73
N VAL A 120 15.78 -3.69 -27.00
CA VAL A 120 14.34 -3.64 -27.28
C VAL A 120 14.12 -3.43 -28.78
N LYS A 121 13.61 -4.46 -29.47
CA LYS A 121 13.23 -4.36 -30.89
C LYS A 121 11.81 -3.83 -31.02
N LEU A 122 11.69 -2.59 -31.47
CA LEU A 122 10.39 -1.94 -31.70
C LEU A 122 10.02 -1.96 -33.19
N SER A 123 8.74 -2.19 -33.51
CA SER A 123 8.23 -2.00 -34.87
C SER A 123 8.04 -0.50 -35.16
N GLU A 124 8.06 -0.14 -36.45
CA GLU A 124 7.89 1.25 -36.89
C GLU A 124 6.57 1.86 -36.38
N GLU A 125 5.49 1.08 -36.44
CA GLU A 125 4.17 1.49 -35.96
C GLU A 125 4.14 1.78 -34.45
N HIS A 126 4.88 1.00 -33.65
CA HIS A 126 4.97 1.25 -32.22
C HIS A 126 5.85 2.47 -31.90
N ALA A 127 6.91 2.72 -32.69
CA ALA A 127 7.72 3.92 -32.53
C ALA A 127 6.90 5.18 -32.84
N GLN A 128 6.06 5.11 -33.89
CA GLN A 128 5.10 6.17 -34.24
C GLN A 128 4.02 6.38 -33.17
N LYS A 129 3.58 5.32 -32.46
CA LYS A 129 2.66 5.45 -31.30
C LYS A 129 3.32 6.13 -30.10
N ILE A 130 4.60 5.89 -29.84
CA ILE A 130 5.34 6.62 -28.80
C ILE A 130 5.47 8.09 -29.21
N LEU A 131 5.87 8.37 -30.45
CA LEU A 131 5.96 9.73 -30.95
C LEU A 131 4.63 10.45 -30.84
N SER A 132 3.54 9.87 -31.33
CA SER A 132 2.21 10.47 -31.25
C SER A 132 1.69 10.61 -29.81
N SER A 133 2.27 9.93 -28.81
CA SER A 133 1.95 10.20 -27.41
C SER A 133 2.61 11.49 -26.89
N ILE A 134 3.72 11.92 -27.50
CA ILE A 134 4.54 13.06 -27.07
C ILE A 134 4.38 14.28 -27.99
N ASP A 135 4.22 14.08 -29.28
CA ASP A 135 4.04 15.09 -30.33
C ASP A 135 2.68 15.79 -30.19
N ALA A 136 2.68 17.07 -29.81
CA ALA A 136 1.47 17.85 -29.53
C ALA A 136 1.03 18.73 -30.71
N ASP A 137 1.94 19.01 -31.65
CA ASP A 137 1.67 19.80 -32.85
C ASP A 137 1.30 18.96 -34.08
N GLY A 138 1.48 17.65 -34.01
CA GLY A 138 1.11 16.68 -35.05
C GLY A 138 2.15 16.59 -36.17
N THR A 139 3.37 17.05 -35.93
CA THR A 139 4.46 17.03 -36.93
C THR A 139 5.09 15.65 -37.14
N MET A 140 4.71 14.65 -36.34
CA MET A 140 5.32 13.31 -36.28
C MET A 140 6.81 13.34 -35.92
N THR A 141 7.25 14.42 -35.27
CA THR A 141 8.58 14.61 -34.69
C THR A 141 8.40 15.23 -33.31
N VAL A 142 9.33 15.01 -32.38
CA VAL A 142 9.25 15.61 -31.04
C VAL A 142 10.38 16.59 -30.83
N ASP A 143 10.05 17.86 -30.61
CA ASP A 143 11.05 18.88 -30.27
C ASP A 143 11.35 18.95 -28.75
N TRP A 144 12.36 19.74 -28.36
CA TRP A 144 12.72 19.90 -26.95
C TRP A 144 11.58 20.41 -26.06
N ASN A 145 10.74 21.31 -26.57
CA ASN A 145 9.66 21.90 -25.78
C ASN A 145 8.58 20.86 -25.51
N GLU A 146 8.26 20.04 -26.51
CA GLU A 146 7.32 18.94 -26.38
C GLU A 146 7.88 17.86 -25.44
N TRP A 147 9.13 17.44 -25.64
CA TRP A 147 9.80 16.47 -24.78
C TRP A 147 9.81 16.90 -23.31
N ARG A 148 10.22 18.14 -23.04
CA ARG A 148 10.21 18.73 -21.69
C ARG A 148 8.80 18.73 -21.12
N ALA A 149 7.81 19.24 -21.84
CA ALA A 149 6.43 19.32 -21.32
C ALA A 149 5.84 17.94 -20.99
N HIS A 150 6.27 16.89 -21.68
CA HIS A 150 5.79 15.52 -21.43
C HIS A 150 6.43 14.87 -20.20
N PHE A 151 7.71 15.15 -19.90
CA PHE A 151 8.47 14.46 -18.85
C PHE A 151 8.85 15.31 -17.63
N LEU A 152 8.58 16.63 -17.64
CA LEU A 152 9.02 17.55 -16.57
C LEU A 152 8.57 17.12 -15.16
N LEU A 153 7.38 16.52 -15.04
CA LEU A 153 6.82 16.06 -13.76
C LEU A 153 6.87 14.54 -13.58
N ASN A 154 7.64 13.86 -14.43
CA ASN A 154 7.90 12.43 -14.31
C ASN A 154 9.24 12.22 -13.57
N PRO A 155 9.29 11.41 -12.50
CA PRO A 155 10.53 11.18 -11.75
C PRO A 155 11.62 10.44 -12.54
N ALA A 156 11.37 9.99 -13.77
CA ALA A 156 12.34 9.32 -14.62
C ALA A 156 13.47 10.28 -15.05
N THR A 157 14.71 9.99 -14.67
CA THR A 157 15.87 10.88 -14.87
C THR A 157 16.82 10.43 -15.98
N ASN A 158 16.65 9.21 -16.48
CA ASN A 158 17.50 8.61 -17.49
C ASN A 158 16.70 7.81 -18.52
N ILE A 159 17.35 7.47 -19.63
CA ILE A 159 16.70 6.78 -20.75
C ILE A 159 16.11 5.42 -20.34
N GLU A 160 16.75 4.66 -19.46
CA GLU A 160 16.23 3.36 -19.00
C GLU A 160 14.96 3.51 -18.17
N GLU A 161 14.88 4.52 -17.31
CA GLU A 161 13.69 4.84 -16.51
C GLU A 161 12.54 5.35 -17.37
N ILE A 162 12.82 6.17 -18.39
CA ILE A 162 11.82 6.62 -19.36
C ILE A 162 11.28 5.43 -20.16
N ILE A 163 12.14 4.49 -20.56
CA ILE A 163 11.72 3.25 -21.23
C ILE A 163 10.89 2.36 -20.31
N ARG A 164 11.30 2.20 -19.03
CA ARG A 164 10.50 1.47 -18.03
C ARG A 164 9.15 2.16 -17.80
N PHE A 165 9.11 3.49 -17.82
CA PHE A 165 7.87 4.26 -17.77
C PHE A 165 6.98 3.95 -18.97
N TRP A 166 7.50 3.99 -20.20
CA TRP A 166 6.75 3.58 -21.39
C TRP A 166 6.26 2.13 -21.33
N LYS A 167 7.03 1.22 -20.73
CA LYS A 167 6.62 -0.19 -20.49
C LYS A 167 5.48 -0.30 -19.47
N LYS A 168 5.50 0.48 -18.38
CA LYS A 168 4.49 0.44 -17.30
C LYS A 168 3.22 1.25 -17.59
N SER A 169 3.33 2.36 -18.34
CA SER A 169 2.23 3.30 -18.61
C SER A 169 1.34 2.89 -19.79
N SER A 170 1.30 1.60 -20.14
CA SER A 170 0.48 1.00 -21.20
C SER A 170 0.77 1.42 -22.66
N VAL A 171 1.74 2.31 -22.91
CA VAL A 171 2.15 2.72 -24.27
C VAL A 171 3.03 1.66 -24.96
N LEU A 172 3.70 0.80 -24.19
CA LEU A 172 4.63 -0.21 -24.69
C LEU A 172 4.40 -1.56 -23.99
N ASP A 173 3.29 -2.25 -24.30
CA ASP A 173 3.15 -3.67 -23.94
C ASP A 173 4.07 -4.50 -24.86
N ILE A 174 5.37 -4.46 -24.61
CA ILE A 174 6.25 -5.55 -25.05
C ILE A 174 5.81 -6.74 -24.22
N GLY A 175 4.90 -7.50 -24.83
CA GLY A 175 4.38 -8.74 -24.31
C GLY A 175 5.48 -9.75 -24.10
N ASP A 176 6.15 -9.70 -22.97
CA ASP A 176 7.21 -10.65 -22.63
C ASP A 176 6.88 -11.40 -21.33
N SER A 177 6.61 -12.69 -21.53
CA SER A 177 6.92 -13.79 -20.60
C SER A 177 6.12 -13.92 -19.30
N LEU A 178 4.89 -14.41 -19.45
CA LEU A 178 4.03 -14.88 -18.35
C LEU A 178 4.51 -16.18 -17.66
N SER A 179 5.76 -16.60 -17.84
CA SER A 179 6.29 -17.83 -17.24
C SER A 179 7.30 -17.60 -16.11
N ILE A 180 7.73 -16.35 -15.88
CA ILE A 180 8.62 -15.95 -14.78
C ILE A 180 8.29 -14.47 -14.44
N PRO A 181 7.95 -14.12 -13.17
CA PRO A 181 7.76 -12.73 -12.74
C PRO A 181 8.87 -11.77 -13.20
N ASP A 182 8.48 -10.55 -13.56
CA ASP A 182 9.42 -9.44 -13.77
C ASP A 182 10.30 -9.30 -12.51
N GLU A 183 11.57 -8.99 -12.73
CA GLU A 183 12.64 -8.90 -11.73
C GLU A 183 12.21 -8.11 -10.48
N PHE A 184 12.06 -8.80 -9.34
CA PHE A 184 11.75 -8.17 -8.06
C PHE A 184 12.79 -7.09 -7.75
N THR A 185 12.34 -5.88 -7.47
CA THR A 185 13.20 -4.76 -7.10
C THR A 185 13.95 -5.05 -5.80
N GLU A 186 15.12 -4.45 -5.61
CA GLU A 186 15.86 -4.56 -4.34
C GLU A 186 15.04 -4.05 -3.14
N ASP A 187 14.10 -3.12 -3.37
CA ASP A 187 13.17 -2.62 -2.35
C ASP A 187 12.07 -3.63 -2.02
N GLU A 188 11.51 -4.34 -3.00
CA GLU A 188 10.54 -5.44 -2.79
C GLU A 188 11.17 -6.65 -2.07
N LYS A 189 12.48 -6.88 -2.27
CA LYS A 189 13.24 -7.90 -1.54
C LYS A 189 13.45 -7.52 -0.06
N LYS A 190 13.73 -6.25 0.22
CA LYS A 190 13.92 -5.72 1.59
C LYS A 190 12.62 -5.62 2.39
N THR A 191 11.51 -5.32 1.74
CA THR A 191 10.17 -5.19 2.37
C THR A 191 9.48 -6.54 2.65
N GLY A 192 10.07 -7.66 2.22
CA GLY A 192 9.53 -9.01 2.46
C GLY A 192 8.35 -9.41 1.56
N MET A 193 7.95 -8.55 0.62
CA MET A 193 6.79 -8.74 -0.25
C MET A 193 6.93 -9.93 -1.23
N TRP A 194 8.17 -10.28 -1.60
CA TRP A 194 8.47 -11.41 -2.49
C TRP A 194 8.09 -12.79 -1.92
N TRP A 195 8.31 -13.01 -0.61
CA TRP A 195 7.91 -14.26 0.05
C TRP A 195 6.39 -14.40 0.12
N LYS A 196 5.67 -13.29 0.32
CA LYS A 196 4.20 -13.28 0.34
C LYS A 196 3.62 -13.74 -0.99
N GLN A 197 4.14 -13.21 -2.10
CA GLN A 197 3.72 -13.63 -3.45
C GLN A 197 4.09 -15.09 -3.76
N LEU A 198 5.23 -15.57 -3.26
CA LEU A 198 5.65 -16.98 -3.43
C LEU A 198 4.75 -17.94 -2.63
N MET A 199 4.38 -17.60 -1.39
CA MET A 199 3.45 -18.40 -0.57
C MET A 199 2.04 -18.42 -1.15
N ALA A 200 1.51 -17.27 -1.59
CA ALA A 200 0.21 -17.19 -2.25
C ALA A 200 0.17 -18.08 -3.52
N GLY A 201 1.23 -18.04 -4.34
CA GLY A 201 1.37 -18.92 -5.50
C GLY A 201 1.46 -20.41 -5.14
N ALA A 202 2.14 -20.75 -4.03
CA ALA A 202 2.24 -22.13 -3.55
C ALA A 202 0.89 -22.67 -3.03
N MET A 203 0.12 -21.86 -2.29
CA MET A 203 -1.21 -22.23 -1.79
C MET A 203 -2.23 -22.38 -2.92
N ALA A 204 -2.28 -21.42 -3.84
CA ALA A 204 -3.13 -21.52 -5.04
C ALA A 204 -2.80 -22.77 -5.87
N GLY A 205 -1.50 -23.06 -6.04
CA GLY A 205 -1.02 -24.28 -6.66
C GLY A 205 -1.46 -25.55 -5.93
N ALA A 206 -1.45 -25.56 -4.60
CA ALA A 206 -1.87 -26.70 -3.77
C ALA A 206 -3.37 -27.00 -3.89
N VAL A 207 -4.21 -25.96 -3.89
CA VAL A 207 -5.67 -26.08 -4.07
C VAL A 207 -5.99 -26.61 -5.47
N SER A 208 -5.43 -26.00 -6.51
CA SER A 208 -5.60 -26.42 -7.91
C SER A 208 -5.17 -27.89 -8.13
N ARG A 209 -4.03 -28.30 -7.56
CA ARG A 209 -3.54 -29.70 -7.65
C ARG A 209 -4.41 -30.69 -6.88
N THR A 210 -5.03 -30.28 -5.78
CA THR A 210 -5.92 -31.14 -4.98
C THR A 210 -7.28 -31.33 -5.67
N GLY A 211 -7.82 -30.28 -6.29
CA GLY A 211 -9.03 -30.38 -7.12
C GLY A 211 -8.83 -31.25 -8.36
N THR A 212 -7.65 -31.18 -8.98
CA THR A 212 -7.34 -31.96 -10.20
C THR A 212 -6.72 -33.35 -9.92
N ALA A 213 -6.50 -33.71 -8.66
CA ALA A 213 -5.85 -34.96 -8.27
C ALA A 213 -6.56 -36.24 -8.78
N PRO A 214 -7.90 -36.36 -8.78
CA PRO A 214 -8.59 -37.52 -9.34
C PRO A 214 -8.33 -37.73 -10.84
N LEU A 215 -8.30 -36.64 -11.63
CA LEU A 215 -7.99 -36.68 -13.06
C LEU A 215 -6.51 -37.02 -13.30
N ASP A 216 -5.60 -36.50 -12.46
CA ASP A 216 -4.18 -36.84 -12.48
C ASP A 216 -3.95 -38.35 -12.23
N ARG A 217 -4.64 -38.92 -11.24
CA ARG A 217 -4.60 -40.36 -10.97
C ARG A 217 -5.17 -41.17 -12.14
N MET A 218 -6.29 -40.73 -12.71
CA MET A 218 -6.90 -41.42 -13.85
C MET A 218 -6.00 -41.41 -15.09
N LYS A 219 -5.36 -40.28 -15.39
CA LYS A 219 -4.34 -40.18 -16.44
C LYS A 219 -3.25 -41.24 -16.28
N VAL A 220 -2.62 -41.28 -15.10
CA VAL A 220 -1.51 -42.22 -14.82
C VAL A 220 -1.99 -43.67 -14.87
N PHE A 221 -3.19 -43.96 -14.35
CA PHE A 221 -3.80 -45.28 -14.39
C PHE A 221 -4.02 -45.77 -15.83
N MET A 222 -4.60 -44.92 -16.70
CA MET A 222 -4.80 -45.24 -18.11
C MET A 222 -3.49 -45.36 -18.89
N GLN A 223 -2.48 -44.52 -18.61
CA GLN A 223 -1.18 -44.59 -19.29
C GLN A 223 -0.50 -45.95 -19.08
N VAL A 224 -0.69 -46.57 -17.91
CA VAL A 224 -0.06 -47.85 -17.55
C VAL A 224 -0.92 -49.07 -17.91
N HIS A 225 -2.21 -49.07 -17.56
CA HIS A 225 -3.06 -50.26 -17.66
C HIS A 225 -3.86 -50.38 -18.97
N SER A 226 -4.00 -49.30 -19.73
CA SER A 226 -4.72 -49.33 -21.01
C SER A 226 -3.87 -49.92 -22.14
N SER A 227 -4.45 -50.86 -22.88
CA SER A 227 -3.85 -51.62 -23.98
C SER A 227 -4.85 -51.76 -25.15
N LYS A 228 -4.42 -52.12 -26.37
CA LYS A 228 -5.35 -52.45 -27.46
C LYS A 228 -6.30 -53.59 -27.07
N THR A 229 -5.80 -54.53 -26.26
CA THR A 229 -6.53 -55.67 -25.70
C THR A 229 -7.36 -55.33 -24.45
N ASN A 230 -7.08 -54.20 -23.78
CA ASN A 230 -7.76 -53.78 -22.55
C ASN A 230 -8.13 -52.29 -22.65
N LYS A 231 -9.28 -52.01 -23.29
CA LYS A 231 -9.81 -50.65 -23.47
C LYS A 231 -10.52 -50.19 -22.19
N ILE A 232 -9.83 -49.40 -21.39
CA ILE A 232 -10.39 -48.76 -20.19
C ILE A 232 -10.99 -47.40 -20.61
N SER A 233 -12.27 -47.15 -20.28
CA SER A 233 -12.92 -45.85 -20.43
C SER A 233 -12.76 -45.01 -19.17
N ILE A 234 -13.04 -43.70 -19.24
CA ILE A 234 -12.89 -42.81 -18.08
C ILE A 234 -13.80 -43.23 -16.92
N SER A 235 -15.07 -43.50 -17.22
CA SER A 235 -16.03 -43.95 -16.21
C SER A 235 -15.71 -45.33 -15.66
N SER A 236 -15.27 -46.27 -16.51
CA SER A 236 -14.93 -47.63 -16.07
C SER A 236 -13.66 -47.66 -15.22
N GLY A 237 -12.65 -46.83 -15.54
CA GLY A 237 -11.44 -46.70 -14.73
C GLY A 237 -11.70 -46.06 -13.36
N PHE A 238 -12.54 -45.02 -13.27
CA PHE A 238 -12.97 -44.48 -11.98
C PHE A 238 -13.73 -45.51 -11.16
N LYS A 239 -14.69 -46.22 -11.77
CA LYS A 239 -15.44 -47.30 -11.10
C LYS A 239 -14.51 -48.41 -10.59
N GLN A 240 -13.48 -48.78 -11.35
CA GLN A 240 -12.48 -49.76 -10.96
C GLN A 240 -11.64 -49.28 -9.76
N MET A 241 -11.17 -48.03 -9.77
CA MET A 241 -10.39 -47.46 -8.68
C MET A 241 -11.20 -47.31 -7.39
N VAL A 242 -12.46 -46.88 -7.49
CA VAL A 242 -13.37 -46.78 -6.35
C VAL A 242 -13.72 -48.17 -5.80
N LYS A 243 -13.90 -49.18 -6.66
CA LYS A 243 -14.12 -50.57 -6.24
C LYS A 243 -12.91 -51.16 -5.50
N GLU A 244 -11.69 -50.75 -5.85
CA GLU A 244 -10.45 -51.25 -5.23
C GLU A 244 -10.12 -50.61 -3.87
N GLY A 245 -10.44 -49.32 -3.66
CA GLY A 245 -9.98 -48.59 -2.48
C GLY A 245 -10.93 -47.51 -1.97
N GLY A 246 -12.18 -47.52 -2.39
CA GLY A 246 -13.18 -46.50 -2.06
C GLY A 246 -12.90 -45.15 -2.71
N ILE A 247 -13.74 -44.15 -2.37
CA ILE A 247 -13.68 -42.80 -2.93
C ILE A 247 -12.38 -42.09 -2.57
N ARG A 248 -11.88 -42.26 -1.33
CA ARG A 248 -10.60 -41.67 -0.87
C ARG A 248 -9.41 -42.14 -1.69
N SER A 249 -9.50 -43.29 -2.37
CA SER A 249 -8.41 -43.75 -3.23
C SER A 249 -8.13 -42.77 -4.36
N LEU A 250 -9.11 -42.02 -4.87
CA LEU A 250 -8.95 -41.11 -6.01
C LEU A 250 -7.84 -40.06 -5.80
N TRP A 251 -7.56 -39.67 -4.55
CA TRP A 251 -6.49 -38.74 -4.17
C TRP A 251 -5.16 -39.41 -3.78
N ARG A 252 -4.99 -40.71 -4.04
CA ARG A 252 -3.77 -41.44 -3.69
C ARG A 252 -2.55 -40.85 -4.43
N GLY A 253 -1.57 -40.42 -3.64
CA GLY A 253 -0.37 -39.73 -4.13
C GLY A 253 -0.46 -38.20 -4.15
N ASN A 254 -1.61 -37.60 -3.80
CA ASN A 254 -1.78 -36.14 -3.80
C ASN A 254 -0.86 -35.43 -2.79
N GLY A 255 -0.59 -36.02 -1.62
CA GLY A 255 0.32 -35.41 -0.64
C GLY A 255 1.73 -35.14 -1.19
N VAL A 256 2.27 -36.05 -2.02
CA VAL A 256 3.56 -35.84 -2.71
C VAL A 256 3.44 -34.79 -3.80
N ASN A 257 2.28 -34.70 -4.45
CA ASN A 257 1.97 -33.74 -5.49
C ASN A 257 1.88 -32.30 -4.98
N VAL A 258 1.39 -32.10 -3.75
CA VAL A 258 1.33 -30.80 -3.07
C VAL A 258 2.70 -30.43 -2.47
N LEU A 259 3.33 -31.36 -1.73
CA LEU A 259 4.60 -31.10 -1.04
C LEU A 259 5.72 -30.65 -1.98
N LYS A 260 5.74 -31.14 -3.22
CA LYS A 260 6.79 -30.78 -4.19
C LYS A 260 6.65 -29.37 -4.78
N ILE A 261 5.49 -28.71 -4.69
CA ILE A 261 5.20 -27.44 -5.39
C ILE A 261 6.13 -26.33 -4.93
N ALA A 262 6.23 -26.10 -3.61
CA ALA A 262 7.05 -25.03 -3.07
C ALA A 262 8.57 -25.27 -3.33
N PRO A 263 9.14 -26.47 -3.07
CA PRO A 263 10.53 -26.76 -3.40
C PRO A 263 10.84 -26.66 -4.91
N GLU A 264 9.96 -27.15 -5.77
CA GLU A 264 10.14 -27.09 -7.23
C GLU A 264 10.23 -25.64 -7.71
N THR A 265 9.32 -24.79 -7.26
CA THR A 265 9.28 -23.37 -7.60
C THR A 265 10.50 -22.63 -7.05
N ALA A 266 10.85 -22.83 -5.78
CA ALA A 266 12.00 -22.17 -5.16
C ALA A 266 13.33 -22.50 -5.86
N ILE A 267 13.57 -23.78 -6.18
CA ILE A 267 14.79 -24.21 -6.89
C ILE A 267 14.81 -23.67 -8.31
N LYS A 268 13.65 -23.65 -9.00
CA LYS A 268 13.55 -23.09 -10.36
C LYS A 268 13.92 -21.61 -10.37
N PHE A 269 13.40 -20.82 -9.43
CA PHE A 269 13.75 -19.40 -9.32
C PHE A 269 15.22 -19.18 -8.99
N TRP A 270 15.74 -19.88 -7.98
CA TRP A 270 17.14 -19.78 -7.61
C TRP A 270 18.08 -20.14 -8.78
N ALA A 271 17.80 -21.24 -9.49
CA ALA A 271 18.59 -21.69 -10.62
C ALA A 271 18.49 -20.71 -11.80
N TYR A 272 17.32 -20.14 -12.05
CA TYR A 272 17.12 -19.13 -13.09
C TYR A 272 18.00 -17.91 -12.84
N GLU A 273 18.03 -17.39 -11.60
CA GLU A 273 18.91 -16.28 -11.21
C GLU A 273 20.39 -16.60 -11.44
N GLN A 274 20.84 -17.82 -11.13
CA GLN A 274 22.23 -18.22 -11.39
C GLN A 274 22.52 -18.33 -12.89
N TYR A 275 21.66 -18.97 -13.68
CA TYR A 275 21.85 -19.09 -15.12
C TYR A 275 21.79 -17.73 -15.82
N LYS A 276 20.92 -16.83 -15.36
CA LYS A 276 20.86 -15.45 -15.84
C LYS A 276 22.19 -14.73 -15.59
N LYS A 277 22.76 -14.81 -14.38
CA LYS A 277 24.07 -14.21 -14.04
C LYS A 277 25.23 -14.81 -14.83
N LEU A 278 25.15 -16.09 -15.18
CA LEU A 278 26.17 -16.78 -15.98
C LEU A 278 26.07 -16.46 -17.47
N ILE A 279 24.87 -16.19 -17.99
CA ILE A 279 24.61 -15.91 -19.40
C ILE A 279 24.69 -14.41 -19.71
N ALA A 280 24.35 -13.54 -18.74
CA ALA A 280 24.47 -12.10 -18.88
C ALA A 280 25.94 -11.67 -18.92
N SER A 281 26.38 -11.16 -20.07
CA SER A 281 27.67 -10.46 -20.17
C SER A 281 27.65 -9.15 -19.37
N GLU A 282 28.76 -8.78 -18.73
CA GLU A 282 28.90 -7.55 -17.92
C GLU A 282 28.21 -6.34 -18.58
N GLY A 283 27.05 -5.94 -18.03
CA GLY A 283 26.31 -4.75 -18.41
C GLY A 283 25.21 -4.89 -19.48
N GLY A 284 24.89 -6.09 -19.98
CA GLY A 284 23.88 -6.30 -21.04
C GLY A 284 22.53 -6.87 -20.56
N THR A 285 21.42 -6.43 -21.18
CA THR A 285 20.09 -7.03 -21.02
C THR A 285 20.03 -8.42 -21.67
N VAL A 286 19.50 -9.42 -20.96
CA VAL A 286 19.44 -10.82 -21.42
C VAL A 286 18.45 -10.96 -22.58
N LYS A 287 18.90 -11.45 -23.73
CA LYS A 287 18.09 -11.61 -24.95
C LYS A 287 17.01 -12.68 -24.80
N PRO A 288 15.92 -12.66 -25.59
CA PRO A 288 14.83 -13.65 -25.47
C PRO A 288 15.28 -15.12 -25.55
N HIS A 289 16.21 -15.44 -26.46
CA HIS A 289 16.76 -16.79 -26.57
C HIS A 289 17.64 -17.18 -25.37
N GLU A 290 18.37 -16.23 -24.79
CA GLU A 290 19.16 -16.42 -23.57
C GLU A 290 18.24 -16.65 -22.36
N ARG A 291 17.11 -15.92 -22.27
CA ARG A 291 16.06 -16.16 -21.26
C ARG A 291 15.42 -17.53 -21.42
N PHE A 292 15.16 -17.95 -22.66
CA PHE A 292 14.65 -19.28 -22.97
C PHE A 292 15.63 -20.38 -22.53
N ILE A 293 16.93 -20.20 -22.80
CA ILE A 293 17.99 -21.12 -22.38
C ILE A 293 18.08 -21.15 -20.85
N ALA A 294 18.14 -19.98 -20.20
CA ALA A 294 18.18 -19.86 -18.74
C ALA A 294 16.96 -20.50 -18.07
N GLY A 295 15.76 -20.24 -18.60
CA GLY A 295 14.49 -20.81 -18.12
C GLY A 295 14.42 -22.33 -18.32
N SER A 296 14.90 -22.83 -19.46
CA SER A 296 14.96 -24.27 -19.75
C SER A 296 15.96 -25.00 -18.86
N LEU A 297 17.15 -24.42 -18.63
CA LEU A 297 18.17 -24.96 -17.72
C LEU A 297 17.71 -24.91 -16.27
N ALA A 298 17.05 -23.84 -15.85
CA ALA A 298 16.44 -23.71 -14.53
C ALA A 298 15.34 -24.76 -14.32
N GLY A 299 14.46 -24.94 -15.29
CA GLY A 299 13.44 -25.99 -15.29
C GLY A 299 14.03 -27.39 -15.22
N ALA A 300 15.08 -27.68 -16.01
CA ALA A 300 15.80 -28.95 -15.97
C ALA A 300 16.46 -29.20 -14.60
N THR A 301 17.05 -28.16 -13.99
CA THR A 301 17.70 -28.24 -12.68
C THR A 301 16.69 -28.53 -11.57
N ALA A 302 15.59 -27.76 -11.52
CA ALA A 302 14.50 -28.01 -10.59
C ALA A 302 13.95 -29.44 -10.73
N GLN A 303 13.71 -29.87 -11.97
CA GLN A 303 13.25 -31.23 -12.26
C GLN A 303 14.25 -32.31 -11.88
N THR A 304 15.55 -32.05 -11.94
CA THR A 304 16.60 -33.01 -11.51
C THR A 304 16.57 -33.22 -9.99
N VAL A 305 16.39 -32.14 -9.22
CA VAL A 305 16.35 -32.20 -7.76
C VAL A 305 15.04 -32.81 -7.27
N ILE A 306 13.91 -32.47 -7.90
CA ILE A 306 12.57 -32.95 -7.51
C ILE A 306 12.26 -34.35 -8.05
N TYR A 307 13.03 -34.86 -9.01
CA TYR A 307 12.77 -36.12 -9.69
C TYR A 307 12.48 -37.33 -8.76
N PRO A 308 13.19 -37.53 -7.63
CA PRO A 308 12.87 -38.62 -6.70
C PRO A 308 11.43 -38.58 -6.19
N MET A 309 10.89 -37.39 -5.93
CA MET A 309 9.50 -37.19 -5.50
C MET A 309 8.51 -37.52 -6.61
N GLU A 310 8.85 -37.27 -7.89
CA GLU A 310 8.02 -37.67 -9.04
C GLU A 310 7.90 -39.18 -9.17
N VAL A 311 9.00 -39.91 -8.98
CA VAL A 311 8.97 -41.39 -9.00
C VAL A 311 8.12 -41.91 -7.84
N MET A 312 8.29 -41.35 -6.64
CA MET A 312 7.49 -41.71 -5.47
C MET A 312 6.00 -41.42 -5.68
N LYS A 313 5.65 -40.29 -6.30
CA LYS A 313 4.27 -39.95 -6.69
C LYS A 313 3.70 -41.03 -7.60
N THR A 314 4.34 -41.32 -8.72
CA THR A 314 3.84 -42.31 -9.70
C THR A 314 3.66 -43.69 -9.07
N ARG A 315 4.59 -44.11 -8.19
CA ARG A 315 4.51 -45.38 -7.44
C ARG A 315 3.34 -45.44 -6.47
N LEU A 316 3.11 -44.36 -5.72
CA LEU A 316 1.98 -44.28 -4.78
C LEU A 316 0.65 -44.25 -5.53
N THR A 317 0.55 -43.47 -6.61
CA THR A 317 -0.67 -43.32 -7.41
C THR A 317 -1.13 -44.65 -8.04
N LEU A 318 -0.16 -45.48 -8.48
CA LEU A 318 -0.40 -46.80 -9.07
C LEU A 318 -0.44 -47.95 -8.03
N GLY A 319 -0.06 -47.69 -6.78
CA GLY A 319 -0.02 -48.72 -5.74
C GLY A 319 -1.41 -49.21 -5.36
N LYS A 320 -1.54 -50.51 -5.07
CA LYS A 320 -2.79 -51.12 -4.60
C LYS A 320 -3.10 -50.74 -3.15
N THR A 321 -4.37 -50.80 -2.76
CA THR A 321 -4.78 -50.55 -1.35
C THR A 321 -4.03 -51.49 -0.39
N GLY A 322 -3.38 -50.91 0.63
CA GLY A 322 -2.55 -51.64 1.60
C GLY A 322 -1.09 -51.89 1.19
N GLN A 323 -0.69 -51.59 -0.06
CA GLN A 323 0.70 -51.82 -0.52
C GLN A 323 1.73 -50.90 0.15
N TYR A 324 1.34 -49.67 0.47
CA TYR A 324 2.16 -48.67 1.15
C TYR A 324 1.36 -48.01 2.27
N SER A 325 1.93 -47.86 3.47
CA SER A 325 1.28 -47.15 4.59
C SER A 325 1.43 -45.63 4.52
N GLY A 326 2.26 -45.11 3.61
CA GLY A 326 2.54 -43.69 3.45
C GLY A 326 3.73 -43.41 2.53
N MET A 327 4.05 -42.13 2.33
CA MET A 327 5.13 -41.68 1.43
C MET A 327 6.51 -42.20 1.87
N LEU A 328 6.84 -42.11 3.16
CA LEU A 328 8.12 -42.58 3.71
C LEU A 328 8.28 -44.11 3.58
N ASN A 329 7.20 -44.87 3.78
CA ASN A 329 7.21 -46.32 3.59
C ASN A 329 7.46 -46.68 2.12
N CYS A 330 6.82 -45.96 1.19
CA CYS A 330 7.07 -46.12 -0.25
C CYS A 330 8.54 -45.88 -0.60
N GLY A 331 9.13 -44.75 -0.16
CA GLY A 331 10.54 -44.46 -0.38
C GLY A 331 11.47 -45.55 0.19
N LYS A 332 11.22 -45.98 1.43
CA LYS A 332 12.00 -47.05 2.10
C LYS A 332 11.92 -48.39 1.35
N LYS A 333 10.74 -48.75 0.83
CA LYS A 333 10.56 -49.98 0.02
C LYS A 333 11.27 -49.89 -1.32
N ILE A 334 11.21 -48.74 -2.01
CA ILE A 334 11.95 -48.52 -3.26
C ILE A 334 13.45 -48.65 -3.02
N LEU A 335 13.97 -47.97 -2.00
CA LEU A 335 15.40 -48.01 -1.67
C LEU A 335 15.89 -49.42 -1.34
N ARG A 336 15.13 -50.18 -0.55
CA ARG A 336 15.50 -51.56 -0.15
C ARG A 336 15.40 -52.57 -1.29
N ARG A 337 14.43 -52.45 -2.19
CA ARG A 337 14.17 -53.44 -3.25
C ARG A 337 14.91 -53.15 -4.56
N GLU A 338 15.04 -51.89 -4.93
CA GLU A 338 15.54 -51.48 -6.25
C GLU A 338 16.81 -50.59 -6.19
N GLY A 339 17.18 -50.10 -5.00
CA GLY A 339 18.32 -49.22 -4.80
C GLY A 339 18.07 -47.77 -5.23
N VAL A 340 19.11 -46.93 -5.09
CA VAL A 340 19.02 -45.47 -5.30
C VAL A 340 18.72 -45.09 -6.76
N LYS A 341 19.24 -45.87 -7.73
CA LYS A 341 19.02 -45.62 -9.17
C LYS A 341 17.53 -45.69 -9.57
N ALA A 342 16.69 -46.35 -8.77
CA ALA A 342 15.26 -46.46 -9.03
C ALA A 342 14.53 -45.11 -8.95
N PHE A 343 15.00 -44.19 -8.10
CA PHE A 343 14.43 -42.85 -7.94
C PHE A 343 14.63 -41.94 -9.17
N TYR A 344 15.47 -42.34 -10.13
CA TYR A 344 15.73 -41.61 -11.38
C TYR A 344 15.23 -42.34 -12.63
N LYS A 345 14.39 -43.37 -12.47
CA LYS A 345 13.79 -44.07 -13.61
C LYS A 345 12.85 -43.17 -14.41
N GLY A 346 13.09 -43.09 -15.72
CA GLY A 346 12.35 -42.22 -16.63
C GLY A 346 12.92 -40.79 -16.75
N TYR A 347 14.09 -40.51 -16.16
CA TYR A 347 14.67 -39.17 -16.15
C TYR A 347 15.03 -38.68 -17.56
N ILE A 348 15.61 -39.54 -18.40
CA ILE A 348 15.96 -39.19 -19.79
C ILE A 348 14.75 -38.74 -20.61
N PRO A 349 13.63 -39.50 -20.71
CA PRO A 349 12.45 -39.03 -21.43
C PRO A 349 11.80 -37.79 -20.78
N ASN A 350 12.01 -37.55 -19.47
CA ASN A 350 11.57 -36.31 -18.82
C ASN A 350 12.32 -35.09 -19.36
N ILE A 351 13.66 -35.11 -19.32
CA ILE A 351 14.48 -33.99 -19.77
C ILE A 351 14.30 -33.72 -21.26
N LEU A 352 14.24 -34.78 -22.09
CA LEU A 352 13.97 -34.64 -23.52
C LEU A 352 12.58 -34.03 -23.82
N GLY A 353 11.62 -34.14 -22.90
CA GLY A 353 10.28 -33.59 -23.05
C GLY A 353 10.15 -32.12 -22.65
N ILE A 354 11.04 -31.62 -21.77
CA ILE A 354 10.99 -30.24 -21.26
C ILE A 354 11.28 -29.22 -22.37
N ILE A 355 12.32 -29.46 -23.17
CA ILE A 355 12.77 -28.50 -24.19
C ILE A 355 11.72 -28.31 -25.30
N PRO A 356 11.14 -29.37 -25.92
CA PRO A 356 10.09 -29.21 -26.93
C PRO A 356 8.82 -28.61 -26.34
N TYR A 357 8.45 -28.98 -25.10
CA TYR A 357 7.31 -28.40 -24.43
C TYR A 357 7.45 -26.88 -24.30
N ALA A 358 8.54 -26.41 -23.69
CA ALA A 358 8.78 -24.99 -23.47
C ALA A 358 8.91 -24.21 -24.78
N GLY A 359 9.59 -24.78 -25.78
CA GLY A 359 9.78 -24.13 -27.08
C GLY A 359 8.48 -23.96 -27.86
N ILE A 360 7.64 -24.98 -27.90
CA ILE A 360 6.35 -24.94 -28.62
C ILE A 360 5.34 -24.07 -27.88
N ASP A 361 5.26 -24.18 -26.55
CA ASP A 361 4.38 -23.35 -25.73
C ASP A 361 4.70 -21.86 -25.96
N LEU A 362 5.96 -21.46 -25.87
CA LEU A 362 6.37 -20.08 -26.12
C LEU A 362 6.07 -19.64 -27.57
N ALA A 363 6.48 -20.43 -28.56
CA ALA A 363 6.31 -20.08 -29.97
C ALA A 363 4.83 -19.93 -30.36
N VAL A 364 3.97 -20.85 -29.89
CA VAL A 364 2.53 -20.81 -30.17
C VAL A 364 1.86 -19.65 -29.44
N TYR A 365 2.22 -19.40 -28.17
CA TYR A 365 1.71 -18.26 -27.41
C TYR A 365 2.03 -16.94 -28.09
N GLU A 366 3.30 -16.72 -28.45
CA GLU A 366 3.75 -15.51 -29.15
C GLU A 366 3.07 -15.36 -30.52
N SER A 367 2.96 -16.45 -31.29
CA SER A 367 2.29 -16.43 -32.60
C SER A 367 0.82 -16.04 -32.48
N LEU A 368 0.10 -16.60 -31.51
CA LEU A 368 -1.33 -16.31 -31.28
C LEU A 368 -1.54 -14.89 -30.74
N LYS A 369 -0.71 -14.46 -29.78
CA LYS A 369 -0.76 -13.08 -29.26
C LYS A 369 -0.49 -12.07 -30.37
N ASN A 370 0.57 -12.27 -31.17
CA ASN A 370 0.93 -11.37 -32.26
C ASN A 370 -0.14 -11.35 -33.36
N TYR A 371 -0.70 -12.51 -33.72
CA TYR A 371 -1.80 -12.57 -34.69
C TYR A 371 -3.02 -11.77 -34.23
N TRP A 372 -3.40 -11.88 -32.95
CA TRP A 372 -4.51 -11.11 -32.40
C TRP A 372 -4.22 -9.61 -32.41
N LEU A 373 -3.02 -9.21 -31.99
CA LEU A 373 -2.59 -7.82 -31.99
C LEU A 373 -2.61 -7.21 -33.40
N THR A 374 -2.14 -7.93 -34.42
CA THR A 374 -2.10 -7.42 -35.79
C THR A 374 -3.48 -7.26 -36.43
N HIS A 375 -4.48 -8.07 -36.04
CA HIS A 375 -5.81 -8.05 -36.65
C HIS A 375 -6.89 -7.31 -35.86
N TYR A 376 -6.73 -7.14 -34.55
CA TYR A 376 -7.81 -6.63 -33.67
C TYR A 376 -7.39 -5.45 -32.77
N ALA A 377 -6.13 -4.99 -32.80
CA ALA A 377 -5.64 -3.90 -31.93
C ALA A 377 -5.61 -2.52 -32.62
N THR A 378 -6.75 -2.06 -33.17
CA THR A 378 -6.86 -0.70 -33.76
C THR A 378 -7.00 0.40 -32.70
N ASP A 379 -7.66 0.15 -31.57
CA ASP A 379 -8.01 1.20 -30.57
C ASP A 379 -7.49 0.96 -29.15
N SER A 380 -6.90 -0.21 -28.85
CA SER A 380 -6.13 -0.42 -27.61
C SER A 380 -5.13 -1.58 -27.77
N PRO A 381 -3.89 -1.47 -27.25
CA PRO A 381 -2.86 -2.50 -27.39
C PRO A 381 -2.99 -3.66 -26.39
N ASN A 382 -4.08 -3.76 -25.62
CA ASN A 382 -4.21 -4.76 -24.56
C ASN A 382 -5.16 -5.90 -24.95
N PRO A 383 -4.66 -7.12 -25.23
CA PRO A 383 -5.51 -8.30 -25.34
C PRO A 383 -6.16 -8.56 -23.97
N GLY A 384 -7.48 -8.37 -23.89
CA GLY A 384 -8.23 -8.59 -22.65
C GLY A 384 -7.93 -9.96 -22.02
N ILE A 385 -8.16 -10.08 -20.71
CA ILE A 385 -7.76 -11.25 -19.89
C ILE A 385 -8.22 -12.59 -20.52
N LEU A 386 -9.42 -12.63 -21.11
CA LEU A 386 -9.97 -13.80 -21.79
C LEU A 386 -9.16 -14.22 -23.03
N VAL A 387 -8.63 -13.27 -23.80
CA VAL A 387 -7.80 -13.54 -24.98
C VAL A 387 -6.45 -14.11 -24.54
N LEU A 388 -5.82 -13.52 -23.53
CA LEU A 388 -4.57 -14.04 -22.95
C LEU A 388 -4.75 -15.44 -22.35
N LEU A 389 -5.90 -15.71 -21.71
CA LEU A 389 -6.26 -17.05 -21.24
C LEU A 389 -6.42 -18.04 -22.39
N ALA A 390 -7.09 -17.64 -23.48
CA ALA A 390 -7.25 -18.49 -24.66
C ALA A 390 -5.90 -18.79 -25.33
N CYS A 391 -5.05 -17.77 -25.51
CA CYS A 391 -3.70 -17.93 -26.06
C CYS A 391 -2.85 -18.88 -25.20
N GLY A 392 -2.85 -18.69 -23.88
CA GLY A 392 -2.13 -19.56 -22.94
C GLY A 392 -2.64 -21.00 -22.92
N THR A 393 -3.97 -21.19 -22.92
CA THR A 393 -4.57 -22.53 -22.92
C THR A 393 -4.23 -23.28 -24.21
N ILE A 394 -4.30 -22.61 -25.36
CA ILE A 394 -4.00 -23.22 -26.67
C ILE A 394 -2.50 -23.54 -26.78
N SER A 395 -1.61 -22.63 -26.35
CA SER A 395 -0.17 -22.85 -26.40
C SER A 395 0.27 -24.01 -25.50
N SER A 396 -0.23 -24.04 -24.27
CA SER A 396 0.00 -25.11 -23.29
C SER A 396 -0.48 -26.46 -23.83
N THR A 397 -1.67 -26.50 -24.43
CA THR A 397 -2.24 -27.70 -25.07
C THR A 397 -1.37 -28.21 -26.21
N CYS A 398 -0.87 -27.32 -27.08
CA CYS A 398 0.02 -27.67 -28.19
C CYS A 398 1.38 -28.20 -27.70
N GLY A 399 1.99 -27.56 -26.70
CA GLY A 399 3.22 -28.05 -26.06
C GLY A 399 3.04 -29.43 -25.42
N GLN A 400 1.90 -29.65 -24.76
CA GLN A 400 1.56 -30.95 -24.18
C GLN A 400 1.39 -32.02 -25.26
N LEU A 401 0.73 -31.73 -26.39
CA LEU A 401 0.56 -32.68 -27.50
C LEU A 401 1.89 -33.15 -28.09
N ALA A 402 2.83 -32.24 -28.28
CA ALA A 402 4.14 -32.56 -28.83
C ALA A 402 5.00 -33.40 -27.85
N SER A 403 4.95 -33.07 -26.55
CA SER A 403 5.73 -33.76 -25.52
C SER A 403 5.05 -35.02 -24.93
N TYR A 404 3.76 -35.25 -25.25
CA TYR A 404 2.95 -36.33 -24.68
C TYR A 404 3.55 -37.74 -24.84
N PRO A 405 4.11 -38.12 -26.01
CA PRO A 405 4.73 -39.44 -26.17
C PRO A 405 5.84 -39.70 -25.15
N LEU A 406 6.69 -38.71 -24.90
CA LEU A 406 7.77 -38.80 -23.90
C LEU A 406 7.21 -38.84 -22.48
N ALA A 407 6.14 -38.10 -22.20
CA ALA A 407 5.44 -38.16 -20.92
C ALA A 407 4.85 -39.55 -20.64
N LEU A 408 4.27 -40.22 -21.64
CA LEU A 408 3.75 -41.59 -21.49
C LEU A 408 4.88 -42.61 -21.28
N ILE A 409 5.97 -42.51 -22.05
CA ILE A 409 7.15 -43.38 -21.89
C ILE A 409 7.73 -43.22 -20.49
N ARG A 410 7.87 -41.98 -20.00
CA ARG A 410 8.30 -41.66 -18.63
C ARG A 410 7.42 -42.37 -17.59
N THR A 411 6.10 -42.19 -17.65
CA THR A 411 5.17 -42.80 -16.68
C THR A 411 5.25 -44.32 -16.70
N ARG A 412 5.37 -44.96 -17.88
CA ARG A 412 5.51 -46.41 -17.99
C ARG A 412 6.84 -46.92 -17.42
N MET A 413 7.95 -46.22 -17.68
CA MET A 413 9.25 -46.57 -17.09
C MET A 413 9.24 -46.42 -15.56
N GLN A 414 8.57 -45.39 -15.04
CA GLN A 414 8.36 -45.21 -13.60
C GLN A 414 7.47 -46.30 -13.00
N ALA A 415 6.47 -46.80 -13.75
CA ALA A 415 5.55 -47.85 -13.31
C ALA A 415 6.12 -49.28 -13.39
N GLN A 416 7.07 -49.54 -14.29
CA GLN A 416 7.55 -50.89 -14.65
C GLN A 416 8.13 -51.72 -13.51
N ALA A 417 8.56 -51.14 -12.40
CA ALA A 417 9.06 -51.93 -11.26
C ALA A 417 8.02 -52.17 -10.15
N SER A 418 6.77 -51.77 -10.36
CA SER A 418 5.65 -52.15 -9.50
C SER A 418 5.09 -53.54 -9.85
N VAL A 419 5.52 -54.12 -10.98
CA VAL A 419 5.06 -55.42 -11.50
C VAL A 419 6.20 -56.43 -11.36
N GLU A 420 6.11 -57.29 -10.34
CA GLU A 420 7.06 -58.38 -10.09
C GLU A 420 7.15 -59.31 -11.32
N GLY A 421 8.37 -59.59 -11.80
CA GLY A 421 8.65 -60.52 -12.90
C GLY A 421 8.69 -59.94 -14.33
N SER A 422 8.48 -58.64 -14.52
CA SER A 422 8.53 -58.03 -15.87
C SER A 422 9.95 -57.55 -16.26
N PRO A 423 10.43 -57.80 -17.51
CA PRO A 423 11.74 -57.35 -17.95
C PRO A 423 11.82 -55.82 -17.99
N GLN A 424 12.88 -55.24 -17.42
CA GLN A 424 13.11 -53.80 -17.48
C GLN A 424 13.60 -53.41 -18.88
N LEU A 425 12.73 -52.73 -19.63
CA LEU A 425 13.02 -52.32 -20.99
C LEU A 425 13.66 -50.94 -21.00
N SER A 426 14.66 -50.75 -21.87
CA SER A 426 15.19 -49.42 -22.19
C SER A 426 14.10 -48.55 -22.83
N MET A 427 14.28 -47.23 -22.81
CA MET A 427 13.34 -46.29 -23.45
C MET A 427 13.06 -46.67 -24.91
N VAL A 428 14.11 -46.95 -25.69
CA VAL A 428 13.99 -47.31 -27.12
C VAL A 428 13.21 -48.61 -27.31
N ASN A 429 13.50 -49.64 -26.49
CA ASN A 429 12.80 -50.92 -26.58
C ASN A 429 11.33 -50.81 -26.14
N LEU A 430 11.05 -49.98 -25.15
CA LEU A 430 9.70 -49.68 -24.70
C LEU A 430 8.90 -48.95 -25.77
N THR A 431 9.48 -47.92 -26.41
CA THR A 431 8.85 -47.20 -27.53
C THR A 431 8.57 -48.13 -28.70
N LYS A 432 9.56 -48.94 -29.12
CA LYS A 432 9.38 -49.93 -30.19
C LYS A 432 8.25 -50.90 -29.88
N ARG A 433 8.18 -51.42 -28.66
CA ARG A 433 7.12 -52.34 -28.21
C ARG A 433 5.73 -51.71 -28.22
N ILE A 434 5.61 -50.45 -27.84
CA ILE A 434 4.33 -49.73 -27.87
C ILE A 434 3.89 -49.50 -29.32
N VAL A 435 4.79 -49.03 -30.17
CA VAL A 435 4.46 -48.75 -31.58
C VAL A 435 4.13 -50.06 -32.33
N SER A 436 4.85 -51.15 -32.08
CA SER A 436 4.58 -52.44 -32.72
C SER A 436 3.25 -53.05 -32.28
N ASN A 437 2.92 -52.98 -30.99
CA ASN A 437 1.72 -53.64 -30.46
C ASN A 437 0.47 -52.77 -30.59
N ASP A 438 0.59 -51.49 -30.23
CA ASP A 438 -0.51 -50.56 -30.07
C ASP A 438 -0.61 -49.52 -31.19
N GLY A 439 0.37 -49.45 -32.09
CA GLY A 439 0.47 -48.41 -33.12
C GLY A 439 0.95 -47.06 -32.58
N PHE A 440 1.16 -46.09 -33.47
CA PHE A 440 1.66 -44.76 -33.11
C PHE A 440 0.76 -44.02 -32.10
N PHE A 441 -0.56 -44.07 -32.29
CA PHE A 441 -1.54 -43.49 -31.35
C PHE A 441 -1.54 -44.14 -29.97
N GLY A 442 -0.92 -45.31 -29.80
CA GLY A 442 -0.68 -45.92 -28.49
C GLY A 442 0.16 -45.05 -27.55
N LEU A 443 1.00 -44.15 -28.10
CA LEU A 443 1.80 -43.19 -27.34
C LEU A 443 0.99 -42.04 -26.72
N TYR A 444 -0.29 -41.89 -27.12
CA TYR A 444 -1.19 -40.82 -26.67
C TYR A 444 -2.24 -41.27 -25.65
N ARG A 445 -2.09 -42.46 -25.05
CA ARG A 445 -3.06 -42.96 -24.06
C ARG A 445 -3.13 -42.08 -22.81
N GLY A 446 -4.36 -41.86 -22.32
CA GLY A 446 -4.62 -41.01 -21.16
C GLY A 446 -4.64 -39.51 -21.48
N ILE A 447 -4.63 -39.10 -22.75
CA ILE A 447 -4.66 -37.68 -23.13
C ILE A 447 -6.00 -37.00 -22.82
N ALA A 448 -7.11 -37.74 -22.90
CA ALA A 448 -8.43 -37.21 -22.56
C ALA A 448 -8.55 -36.70 -21.11
N PRO A 449 -8.21 -37.48 -20.05
CA PRO A 449 -8.20 -36.94 -18.69
C PRO A 449 -7.12 -35.87 -18.49
N ASN A 450 -6.07 -35.83 -19.31
CA ASN A 450 -5.08 -34.76 -19.29
C ASN A 450 -5.68 -33.43 -19.77
N PHE A 451 -6.45 -33.40 -20.87
CA PHE A 451 -7.12 -32.17 -21.33
C PHE A 451 -8.25 -31.70 -20.42
N MET A 452 -9.04 -32.62 -19.86
CA MET A 452 -10.08 -32.28 -18.88
C MET A 452 -9.51 -31.58 -17.63
N LYS A 453 -8.23 -31.80 -17.33
CA LYS A 453 -7.52 -31.15 -16.23
C LYS A 453 -7.02 -29.74 -16.57
N VAL A 454 -6.62 -29.47 -17.81
CA VAL A 454 -5.90 -28.22 -18.17
C VAL A 454 -6.79 -26.99 -17.96
N ILE A 455 -8.07 -27.08 -18.32
CA ILE A 455 -9.00 -25.94 -18.23
C ILE A 455 -9.26 -25.52 -16.76
N PRO A 456 -9.67 -26.41 -15.83
CA PRO A 456 -9.84 -26.03 -14.43
C PRO A 456 -8.54 -25.59 -13.74
N ALA A 457 -7.41 -26.20 -14.09
CA ALA A 457 -6.13 -25.89 -13.47
C ALA A 457 -5.62 -24.48 -13.83
N GLU A 458 -5.88 -24.02 -15.05
CA GLU A 458 -5.45 -22.70 -15.52
C GLU A 458 -6.42 -21.57 -15.16
N CYS A 459 -7.72 -21.86 -15.00
CA CYS A 459 -8.70 -20.89 -14.46
C CYS A 459 -8.40 -20.53 -12.99
N CYS A 460 -8.22 -21.54 -12.12
CA CYS A 460 -8.02 -21.31 -10.67
C CYS A 460 -6.71 -20.58 -10.33
N CYS A 461 -5.66 -20.71 -11.14
CA CYS A 461 -4.37 -20.07 -10.87
C CYS A 461 -4.32 -18.58 -11.25
N LYS A 462 -5.29 -18.07 -12.04
CA LYS A 462 -5.29 -16.68 -12.50
C LYS A 462 -6.47 -15.84 -11.99
N GLU A 463 -7.57 -16.47 -11.55
CA GLU A 463 -8.64 -15.75 -10.85
C GLU A 463 -8.12 -15.04 -9.59
N ASN A 464 -7.15 -15.61 -8.85
CA ASN A 464 -6.54 -14.97 -7.66
C ASN A 464 -5.65 -13.74 -7.94
N THR A 465 -5.06 -13.60 -9.13
CA THR A 465 -4.35 -12.36 -9.48
C THR A 465 -5.29 -11.19 -9.78
N SER A 466 -6.55 -11.48 -10.12
CA SER A 466 -7.62 -10.47 -10.24
C SER A 466 -8.27 -10.13 -8.89
N TRP A 467 -8.24 -11.03 -7.91
CA TRP A 467 -8.71 -10.76 -6.53
C TRP A 467 -7.82 -9.76 -5.78
N GLN A 468 -6.51 -9.71 -6.06
CA GLN A 468 -5.59 -8.72 -5.46
C GLN A 468 -5.83 -7.27 -5.91
N ALA A 469 -6.56 -7.04 -7.01
CA ALA A 469 -6.87 -5.70 -7.50
C ALA A 469 -8.28 -5.21 -7.13
N TYR A 470 -9.11 -6.05 -6.50
CA TYR A 470 -10.53 -5.75 -6.24
C TYR A 470 -10.91 -5.69 -4.75
N SER A 471 -10.03 -6.05 -3.81
CA SER A 471 -10.38 -6.13 -2.37
C SER A 471 -10.03 -4.89 -1.52
N GLN A 472 -9.63 -3.75 -2.09
CA GLN A 472 -9.16 -2.62 -1.27
C GLN A 472 -10.22 -1.55 -0.92
N GLN A 473 -11.51 -1.89 -0.99
CA GLN A 473 -12.56 -0.92 -0.66
C GLN A 473 -13.89 -1.57 -0.29
N SER A 474 -14.08 -1.92 0.99
CA SER A 474 -15.29 -1.61 1.79
C SER A 474 -15.45 -2.49 3.03
N MET A 475 -15.79 -1.85 4.16
CA MET A 475 -16.30 -2.38 5.43
C MET A 475 -15.29 -3.03 6.42
N LEU A 476 -14.99 -2.28 7.48
CA LEU A 476 -14.44 -2.81 8.75
C LEU A 476 -15.61 -3.15 9.70
N PRO A 477 -15.76 -4.38 10.20
CA PRO A 477 -16.46 -4.66 11.46
C PRO A 477 -15.56 -4.28 12.65
N LYS A 478 -16.16 -3.81 13.74
CA LYS A 478 -15.45 -3.45 14.98
C LYS A 478 -14.98 -4.71 15.72
N GLU A 479 -13.66 -4.97 15.74
CA GLU A 479 -13.07 -6.17 16.36
C GLU A 479 -12.83 -6.11 17.88
N ASN A 480 -13.28 -5.06 18.58
CA ASN A 480 -12.74 -4.75 19.92
C ASN A 480 -13.76 -4.56 21.05
N ASP A 481 -15.00 -5.01 20.87
CA ASP A 481 -16.02 -4.93 21.93
C ASP A 481 -16.21 -6.29 22.62
N LYS A 482 -15.59 -6.46 23.79
CA LYS A 482 -15.69 -7.65 24.66
C LYS A 482 -17.14 -7.92 25.02
N PHE A 483 -17.96 -6.89 25.19
CA PHE A 483 -19.36 -7.04 25.52
C PHE A 483 -20.17 -7.60 24.34
N LEU A 484 -19.93 -7.16 23.11
CA LEU A 484 -20.59 -7.71 21.92
C LEU A 484 -20.21 -9.19 21.70
N CYS A 485 -18.93 -9.54 21.86
CA CYS A 485 -18.48 -10.93 21.79
C CYS A 485 -19.20 -11.81 22.83
N LEU A 486 -19.28 -11.37 24.08
CA LEU A 486 -19.99 -12.10 25.15
C LEU A 486 -21.49 -12.20 24.87
N LYS A 487 -22.10 -11.15 24.30
CA LYS A 487 -23.50 -11.20 23.88
C LYS A 487 -23.71 -12.22 22.77
N ASN A 488 -22.88 -12.23 21.73
CA ASN A 488 -22.98 -13.20 20.62
C ASN A 488 -22.86 -14.64 21.12
N ILE A 489 -21.91 -14.90 22.02
CA ILE A 489 -21.75 -16.20 22.66
C ILE A 489 -23.01 -16.58 23.46
N ARG A 490 -23.56 -15.66 24.25
CA ARG A 490 -24.81 -15.92 24.99
C ARG A 490 -26.00 -16.16 24.07
N THR A 491 -26.15 -15.41 22.98
CA THR A 491 -27.20 -15.61 21.96
C THR A 491 -27.08 -17.00 21.32
N PHE A 492 -25.86 -17.43 21.00
CA PHE A 492 -25.60 -18.78 20.51
C PHE A 492 -26.02 -19.85 21.53
N LEU A 493 -25.66 -19.69 22.81
CA LEU A 493 -26.04 -20.62 23.88
C LEU A 493 -27.56 -20.67 24.10
N LEU A 494 -28.25 -19.53 24.00
CA LEU A 494 -29.72 -19.46 24.05
C LEU A 494 -30.35 -20.21 22.87
N ALA A 495 -29.86 -20.00 21.65
CA ALA A 495 -30.33 -20.72 20.48
C ALA A 495 -30.11 -22.24 20.60
N CYS A 496 -28.99 -22.67 21.19
CA CYS A 496 -28.72 -24.08 21.48
C CYS A 496 -29.78 -24.69 22.41
N CYS A 497 -30.29 -23.93 23.38
CA CYS A 497 -31.40 -24.37 24.24
C CYS A 497 -32.76 -24.33 23.52
N GLU A 498 -33.12 -23.20 22.92
CA GLU A 498 -34.48 -22.94 22.43
C GLU A 498 -34.79 -23.63 21.10
N ILE A 499 -33.82 -23.66 20.17
CA ILE A 499 -34.01 -24.19 18.81
C ILE A 499 -33.51 -25.64 18.74
N PHE A 500 -32.34 -25.91 19.34
CA PHE A 500 -31.68 -27.22 19.26
C PHE A 500 -31.98 -28.14 20.45
N GLY A 501 -32.72 -27.66 21.47
CA GLY A 501 -33.23 -28.48 22.58
C GLY A 501 -32.15 -29.00 23.55
N MET A 502 -30.97 -28.38 23.59
CA MET A 502 -29.87 -28.81 24.44
C MET A 502 -30.08 -28.45 25.91
N ARG A 503 -29.62 -29.30 26.83
CA ARG A 503 -29.75 -29.05 28.28
C ARG A 503 -28.69 -28.05 28.74
N LYS A 504 -29.02 -27.20 29.72
CA LYS A 504 -28.06 -26.23 30.30
C LYS A 504 -26.78 -26.88 30.84
N SER A 505 -26.83 -28.14 31.29
CA SER A 505 -25.65 -28.90 31.75
C SER A 505 -24.69 -29.28 30.63
N GLU A 506 -25.12 -29.24 29.38
CA GLU A 506 -24.35 -29.60 28.18
C GLU A 506 -23.74 -28.37 27.50
N LEU A 507 -23.93 -27.18 28.08
CA LEU A 507 -23.47 -25.90 27.56
C LEU A 507 -22.26 -25.37 28.32
N PHE A 508 -21.34 -24.76 27.59
CA PHE A 508 -20.25 -23.96 28.17
C PHE A 508 -20.75 -22.60 28.67
N GLU A 509 -20.03 -21.98 29.61
CA GLU A 509 -20.28 -20.61 30.04
C GLU A 509 -19.60 -19.62 29.10
N ALA A 510 -20.13 -18.41 28.92
CA ALA A 510 -19.60 -17.46 27.93
C ALA A 510 -18.08 -17.21 28.03
N PHE A 511 -17.52 -17.26 29.24
CA PHE A 511 -16.09 -17.07 29.50
C PHE A 511 -15.22 -18.32 29.24
N ASP A 512 -15.81 -19.50 29.16
CA ASP A 512 -15.10 -20.73 28.79
C ASP A 512 -14.54 -20.63 27.36
N LEU A 513 -15.25 -19.91 26.47
CA LEU A 513 -14.82 -19.55 25.12
C LEU A 513 -14.08 -18.22 25.08
N PHE A 514 -14.67 -17.15 25.63
CA PHE A 514 -14.14 -15.80 25.47
C PHE A 514 -12.76 -15.60 26.11
N ASP A 515 -12.55 -16.07 27.34
CA ASP A 515 -11.24 -16.04 28.02
C ASP A 515 -10.49 -17.38 27.89
N VAL A 516 -11.00 -18.30 27.06
CA VAL A 516 -10.48 -19.68 26.85
C VAL A 516 -10.27 -20.47 28.14
N ARG A 517 -11.11 -20.25 29.17
CA ARG A 517 -10.95 -20.90 30.49
C ARG A 517 -11.13 -22.41 30.43
N ASN A 518 -12.01 -22.86 29.55
CA ASN A 518 -12.33 -24.28 29.40
C ASN A 518 -12.78 -24.57 27.96
N PHE A 519 -11.82 -24.50 27.03
CA PHE A 519 -12.08 -24.74 25.62
C PHE A 519 -12.53 -26.18 25.33
N ALA A 520 -12.13 -27.15 26.15
CA ALA A 520 -12.61 -28.54 26.06
C ALA A 520 -14.14 -28.62 26.15
N LYS A 521 -14.74 -27.88 27.10
CA LYS A 521 -16.20 -27.80 27.28
C LYS A 521 -16.91 -27.12 26.11
N VAL A 522 -16.25 -26.16 25.45
CA VAL A 522 -16.76 -25.54 24.21
C VAL A 522 -16.87 -26.60 23.10
N ILE A 523 -15.81 -27.38 22.90
CA ILE A 523 -15.78 -28.46 21.90
C ILE A 523 -16.81 -29.54 22.24
N GLU A 524 -16.97 -29.89 23.51
CA GLU A 524 -18.01 -30.84 23.94
C GLU A 524 -19.41 -30.32 23.60
N THR A 525 -19.68 -29.03 23.83
CA THR A 525 -20.97 -28.41 23.48
C THR A 525 -21.23 -28.47 21.98
N LEU A 526 -20.24 -28.15 21.14
CA LEU A 526 -20.36 -28.25 19.67
C LEU A 526 -20.51 -29.70 19.20
N SER A 527 -19.85 -30.64 19.88
CA SER A 527 -20.03 -32.07 19.64
C SER A 527 -21.48 -32.50 19.90
N ARG A 528 -22.05 -32.09 21.05
CA ARG A 528 -23.46 -32.34 21.38
C ARG A 528 -24.41 -31.70 20.37
N LEU A 529 -24.13 -30.46 19.96
CA LEU A 529 -24.91 -29.75 18.92
C LEU A 529 -24.94 -30.52 17.60
N SER A 530 -23.80 -31.09 17.18
CA SER A 530 -23.72 -31.91 15.96
C SER A 530 -24.54 -33.22 16.03
N HIS A 531 -24.81 -33.72 17.24
CA HIS A 531 -25.64 -34.90 17.49
C HIS A 531 -27.14 -34.60 17.61
N THR A 532 -27.53 -33.32 17.55
CA THR A 532 -28.95 -32.96 17.58
C THR A 532 -29.66 -33.40 16.30
N VAL A 533 -30.94 -33.74 16.43
CA VAL A 533 -31.77 -34.20 15.31
C VAL A 533 -31.84 -33.14 14.20
N VAL A 534 -31.89 -31.86 14.58
CA VAL A 534 -31.92 -30.72 13.65
C VAL A 534 -30.66 -30.68 12.78
N ALA A 535 -29.47 -30.84 13.38
CA ALA A 535 -28.20 -30.84 12.66
C ALA A 535 -28.02 -32.10 11.78
N GLN A 536 -28.53 -33.25 12.20
CA GLN A 536 -28.43 -34.48 11.41
C GLN A 536 -29.34 -34.47 10.18
N HIS A 537 -30.51 -33.82 10.26
CA HIS A 537 -31.43 -33.70 9.14
C HIS A 537 -30.90 -32.83 8.00
N THR A 538 -29.98 -31.90 8.25
CA THR A 538 -29.33 -31.09 7.20
C THR A 538 -28.20 -31.85 6.48
N GLY A 539 -27.97 -33.12 6.83
CA GLY A 539 -26.95 -33.98 6.21
C GLY A 539 -25.54 -33.80 6.79
N ILE A 540 -25.40 -33.02 7.86
CA ILE A 540 -24.13 -32.79 8.55
C ILE A 540 -23.79 -34.01 9.42
N ARG A 541 -22.55 -34.49 9.32
CA ARG A 541 -22.09 -35.65 10.11
C ARG A 541 -21.75 -35.22 11.54
N PRO A 542 -22.24 -35.92 12.58
CA PRO A 542 -21.88 -35.63 13.95
C PRO A 542 -20.41 -35.95 14.24
N PHE A 543 -19.84 -35.28 15.24
CA PHE A 543 -18.49 -35.56 15.75
C PHE A 543 -18.48 -35.61 17.29
N PRO A 544 -17.61 -36.41 17.91
CA PRO A 544 -16.74 -37.42 17.31
C PRO A 544 -17.52 -38.69 16.92
N THR A 545 -17.04 -39.41 15.91
CA THR A 545 -17.68 -40.67 15.44
C THR A 545 -17.26 -41.90 16.25
N GLU A 546 -16.27 -41.78 17.14
CA GLU A 546 -15.72 -42.82 18.01
C GLU A 546 -15.33 -42.21 19.37
N GLU A 547 -15.20 -43.01 20.44
CA GLU A 547 -14.76 -42.54 21.76
C GLU A 547 -13.34 -41.96 21.67
N SER A 548 -13.22 -40.64 21.81
CA SER A 548 -11.94 -39.93 21.83
C SER A 548 -11.28 -40.02 23.21
N VAL A 549 -9.98 -40.32 23.23
CA VAL A 549 -9.14 -40.22 24.43
C VAL A 549 -8.99 -38.74 24.77
N GLY A 550 -9.39 -38.34 25.99
CA GLY A 550 -9.31 -36.96 26.45
C GLY A 550 -7.88 -36.55 26.75
N ASP A 551 -7.20 -35.94 25.77
CA ASP A 551 -5.95 -35.20 26.01
C ASP A 551 -6.30 -33.79 26.51
N GLU A 552 -6.61 -33.67 27.80
CA GLU A 552 -6.87 -32.39 28.49
C GLU A 552 -5.63 -31.45 28.47
N ASP A 553 -4.44 -31.99 28.19
CA ASP A 553 -3.17 -31.24 28.24
C ASP A 553 -2.97 -30.27 27.07
N ILE A 554 -3.67 -30.44 25.93
CA ILE A 554 -3.50 -29.55 24.76
C ILE A 554 -4.16 -28.18 24.93
N TYR A 555 -5.10 -28.06 25.88
CA TYR A 555 -5.80 -26.80 26.16
C TYR A 555 -5.07 -25.94 27.21
N LYS A 556 -4.03 -26.47 27.86
CA LYS A 556 -3.21 -25.74 28.83
C LYS A 556 -2.32 -24.72 28.11
N GLY A 557 -2.46 -23.44 28.46
CA GLY A 557 -1.67 -22.33 27.89
C GLY A 557 -2.36 -21.57 26.75
N LEU A 558 -3.60 -21.91 26.38
CA LEU A 558 -4.36 -21.13 25.41
C LEU A 558 -4.67 -19.70 25.89
N ASP A 559 -4.75 -19.48 27.21
CA ASP A 559 -4.91 -18.15 27.81
C ASP A 559 -3.70 -17.21 27.59
N GLU A 560 -2.55 -17.78 27.22
CA GLU A 560 -1.32 -17.05 26.88
C GLU A 560 -1.24 -16.74 25.38
N LEU A 561 -1.72 -17.65 24.54
CA LEU A 561 -1.64 -17.55 23.08
C LEU A 561 -2.78 -16.75 22.43
N ILE A 562 -3.89 -16.51 23.14
CA ILE A 562 -5.04 -15.78 22.59
C ILE A 562 -4.70 -14.31 22.25
N ASP A 563 -3.76 -13.70 23.00
CA ASP A 563 -3.38 -12.29 22.82
C ASP A 563 -2.11 -12.13 21.94
N GLU A 564 -1.42 -13.22 21.55
CA GLU A 564 -0.12 -13.20 20.85
C GLU A 564 -0.21 -13.42 19.34
N ASN A 565 -1.36 -13.87 18.82
CA ASN A 565 -1.58 -14.07 17.38
C ASN A 565 -2.61 -13.05 16.87
N GLU A 566 -2.16 -11.91 16.37
CA GLU A 566 -2.96 -11.15 15.38
C GLU A 566 -3.13 -12.08 14.17
N VAL A 567 -4.37 -12.46 13.86
CA VAL A 567 -4.66 -13.24 12.65
C VAL A 567 -4.37 -12.29 11.49
N GLU A 568 -3.38 -12.61 10.65
CA GLU A 568 -2.91 -11.70 9.58
C GLU A 568 -3.99 -11.39 8.53
N ASP A 569 -5.10 -12.15 8.51
CA ASP A 569 -6.24 -12.01 7.60
C ASP A 569 -7.56 -12.15 8.40
N GLU A 570 -7.96 -11.13 9.15
CA GLU A 570 -9.24 -11.11 9.90
C GLU A 570 -10.48 -11.04 8.96
N GLU A 571 -10.29 -10.61 7.70
CA GLU A 571 -11.35 -10.51 6.69
C GLU A 571 -11.91 -11.89 6.27
N ASP A 572 -11.06 -12.91 6.10
CA ASP A 572 -11.45 -14.28 5.71
C ASP A 572 -12.24 -15.03 6.80
N LEU A 573 -12.11 -14.62 8.07
CA LEU A 573 -12.79 -15.28 9.21
C LEU A 573 -14.31 -15.13 9.14
N TYR A 574 -14.79 -14.07 8.47
CA TYR A 574 -16.21 -13.76 8.31
C TYR A 574 -16.78 -14.15 6.94
N ASP A 575 -16.01 -14.80 6.06
CA ASP A 575 -16.46 -15.24 4.71
C ASP A 575 -17.73 -16.11 4.73
N CYS A 576 -17.94 -16.85 5.83
CA CYS A 576 -19.11 -17.72 6.02
C CYS A 576 -20.23 -17.04 6.85
N VAL A 577 -20.02 -15.81 7.30
CA VAL A 577 -21.03 -15.00 7.98
C VAL A 577 -21.80 -14.27 6.90
N TYR A 578 -23.07 -14.64 6.72
CA TYR A 578 -23.97 -13.94 5.82
C TYR A 578 -23.90 -12.44 6.12
N GLY A 579 -23.46 -11.64 5.15
CA GLY A 579 -23.80 -10.22 5.15
C GLY A 579 -25.32 -10.08 5.20
N GLU A 580 -25.82 -8.91 5.58
CA GLU A 580 -27.26 -8.59 5.52
C GLU A 580 -27.80 -8.52 4.07
N ASP A 581 -27.20 -9.26 3.14
CA ASP A 581 -27.48 -9.33 1.70
C ASP A 581 -28.65 -10.28 1.35
N GLU A 582 -29.52 -10.64 2.30
CA GLU A 582 -30.82 -11.28 1.96
C GLU A 582 -31.61 -10.42 0.93
N GLY A 583 -31.39 -9.11 0.89
CA GLY A 583 -32.01 -8.22 -0.10
C GLY A 583 -31.33 -8.17 -1.48
N GLY A 584 -30.05 -8.57 -1.60
CA GLY A 584 -29.23 -8.40 -2.81
C GLY A 584 -29.83 -9.06 -4.05
N GLU A 585 -30.28 -10.31 -3.90
CA GLU A 585 -30.91 -11.10 -4.96
C GLU A 585 -32.28 -10.53 -5.37
N VAL A 586 -33.04 -9.98 -4.41
CA VAL A 586 -34.39 -9.43 -4.64
C VAL A 586 -34.35 -8.22 -5.58
N TYR A 587 -33.41 -7.28 -5.36
CA TYR A 587 -33.29 -6.09 -6.21
C TYR A 587 -32.91 -6.46 -7.64
N GLU A 588 -31.89 -7.30 -7.82
CA GLU A 588 -31.44 -7.70 -9.15
C GLU A 588 -32.53 -8.49 -9.91
N ASP A 589 -33.26 -9.38 -9.24
CA ASP A 589 -34.36 -10.13 -9.85
C ASP A 589 -35.63 -9.31 -10.13
N LEU A 590 -35.77 -8.15 -9.47
CA LEU A 590 -36.84 -7.18 -9.71
C LEU A 590 -36.49 -6.23 -10.85
N MET A 591 -35.22 -5.83 -10.95
CA MET A 591 -34.70 -4.87 -11.95
C MET A 591 -34.30 -5.53 -13.27
N LYS A 592 -34.12 -6.84 -13.33
CA LYS A 592 -34.01 -7.60 -14.60
C LYS A 592 -35.29 -7.40 -15.42
N ALA A 593 -35.19 -6.61 -16.48
CA ALA A 593 -36.24 -6.50 -17.47
C ALA A 593 -36.50 -7.89 -18.09
N GLU A 594 -37.77 -8.29 -18.22
CA GLU A 594 -38.17 -9.34 -19.17
C GLU A 594 -37.92 -8.81 -20.58
N ALA A 595 -36.66 -8.79 -21.01
CA ALA A 595 -36.29 -8.31 -22.32
C ALA A 595 -36.71 -9.35 -23.36
N ALA A 596 -37.75 -9.05 -24.14
CA ALA A 596 -37.94 -9.67 -25.43
C ALA A 596 -36.65 -9.45 -26.26
N PRO A 597 -36.13 -10.47 -26.96
CA PRO A 597 -34.88 -10.32 -27.71
C PRO A 597 -35.00 -9.16 -28.70
N PRO A 598 -34.10 -8.17 -28.66
CA PRO A 598 -34.17 -7.04 -29.56
C PRO A 598 -34.02 -7.53 -31.00
N PRO A 599 -34.78 -6.96 -31.96
CA PRO A 599 -34.54 -7.24 -33.37
C PRO A 599 -33.10 -6.85 -33.70
N LYS A 600 -32.39 -7.72 -34.43
CA LYS A 600 -31.03 -7.48 -34.92
C LYS A 600 -31.02 -6.20 -35.78
N GLN A 601 -30.68 -5.07 -35.19
CA GLN A 601 -30.40 -3.82 -35.90
C GLN A 601 -29.15 -3.15 -35.31
N ALA A 602 -28.52 -2.37 -36.20
CA ALA A 602 -27.20 -1.74 -36.19
C ALA A 602 -26.58 -1.35 -34.83
N GLU A 603 -25.24 -1.39 -34.80
CA GLU A 603 -24.32 -0.82 -33.80
C GLU A 603 -24.99 0.23 -32.90
N THR A 604 -25.44 -0.22 -31.74
CA THR A 604 -26.07 0.65 -30.74
C THR A 604 -24.98 1.18 -29.83
N ASP A 605 -24.83 2.51 -29.79
CA ASP A 605 -23.90 3.23 -28.93
C ASP A 605 -24.12 2.86 -27.45
N VAL A 606 -23.06 2.39 -26.77
CA VAL A 606 -23.08 1.91 -25.37
C VAL A 606 -23.60 2.98 -24.41
N ARG A 607 -23.35 4.26 -24.72
CA ARG A 607 -23.90 5.39 -23.96
C ARG A 607 -25.44 5.39 -23.96
N SER A 608 -26.04 5.10 -25.10
CA SER A 608 -27.50 5.02 -25.24
C SER A 608 -28.09 3.87 -24.43
N CYS A 609 -27.39 2.73 -24.35
CA CYS A 609 -27.77 1.62 -23.48
C CYS A 609 -27.77 2.02 -22.01
N CYS A 610 -26.73 2.73 -21.54
CA CYS A 610 -26.66 3.22 -20.16
C CYS A 610 -27.80 4.19 -19.81
N LEU A 611 -28.16 5.08 -20.74
CA LEU A 611 -29.29 6.00 -20.57
C LEU A 611 -30.62 5.24 -20.48
N GLN A 612 -30.81 4.23 -21.31
CA GLN A 612 -32.01 3.39 -21.25
C GLN A 612 -32.07 2.56 -19.97
N GLU A 613 -30.94 2.05 -19.48
CA GLU A 613 -30.87 1.32 -18.21
C GLU A 613 -31.26 2.20 -17.02
N ILE A 614 -30.74 3.43 -16.94
CA ILE A 614 -31.14 4.40 -15.90
C ILE A 614 -32.65 4.64 -15.93
N LYS A 615 -33.21 4.86 -17.11
CA LYS A 615 -34.64 5.10 -17.31
C LYS A 615 -35.48 3.89 -16.90
N GLN A 616 -35.19 2.72 -17.47
CA GLN A 616 -35.96 1.49 -17.24
C GLN A 616 -35.92 1.06 -15.78
N THR A 617 -34.75 1.13 -15.13
CA THR A 617 -34.63 0.75 -13.72
C THR A 617 -35.30 1.77 -12.79
N GLU A 618 -35.34 3.06 -13.15
CA GLU A 618 -36.09 4.07 -12.38
C GLU A 618 -37.61 3.93 -12.55
N GLU A 619 -38.08 3.64 -13.76
CA GLU A 619 -39.49 3.32 -14.04
C GLU A 619 -39.91 2.09 -13.22
N LYS A 620 -39.12 1.01 -13.27
CA LYS A 620 -39.40 -0.22 -12.52
C LYS A 620 -39.38 -0.02 -11.01
N TYR A 621 -38.43 0.78 -10.51
CA TYR A 621 -38.34 1.11 -9.10
C TYR A 621 -39.56 1.92 -8.63
N THR A 622 -39.97 2.92 -9.41
CA THR A 622 -41.14 3.75 -9.11
C THR A 622 -42.42 2.90 -9.09
N GLU A 623 -42.60 2.00 -10.06
CA GLU A 623 -43.70 1.02 -10.08
C GLU A 623 -43.73 0.15 -8.83
N THR A 624 -42.55 -0.25 -8.34
CA THR A 624 -42.42 -1.08 -7.14
C THR A 624 -42.86 -0.30 -5.90
N LEU A 625 -42.41 0.95 -5.75
CA LEU A 625 -42.84 1.81 -4.65
C LEU A 625 -44.36 2.05 -4.68
N GLU A 626 -44.93 2.33 -5.85
CA GLU A 626 -46.37 2.48 -6.02
C GLU A 626 -47.12 1.16 -5.72
N SER A 627 -46.53 0.02 -6.05
CA SER A 627 -47.07 -1.31 -5.73
C SER A 627 -47.12 -1.55 -4.21
N ILE A 628 -46.07 -1.17 -3.47
CA ILE A 628 -46.05 -1.21 -2.00
C ILE A 628 -47.18 -0.35 -1.42
N GLU A 629 -47.35 0.86 -1.92
CA GLU A 629 -48.39 1.78 -1.44
C GLU A 629 -49.82 1.28 -1.74
N ARG A 630 -50.06 0.85 -2.98
CA ARG A 630 -51.38 0.47 -3.48
C ARG A 630 -51.82 -0.91 -3.02
N TYR A 631 -50.94 -1.91 -3.08
CA TYR A 631 -51.31 -3.31 -2.84
C TYR A 631 -50.99 -3.79 -1.43
N PHE A 632 -50.11 -3.12 -0.67
CA PHE A 632 -49.81 -3.49 0.72
C PHE A 632 -50.31 -2.43 1.71
N MET A 633 -49.82 -1.19 1.64
CA MET A 633 -50.16 -0.17 2.64
C MET A 633 -51.67 0.13 2.69
N THR A 634 -52.29 0.36 1.52
CA THR A 634 -53.72 0.73 1.46
C THR A 634 -54.64 -0.38 1.99
N PRO A 635 -54.46 -1.67 1.62
CA PRO A 635 -55.24 -2.75 2.22
C PRO A 635 -54.97 -2.95 3.71
N LEU A 636 -53.72 -2.83 4.16
CA LEU A 636 -53.35 -3.07 5.56
C LEU A 636 -53.88 -2.00 6.53
N ARG A 637 -54.11 -0.77 6.08
CA ARG A 637 -54.72 0.30 6.91
C ARG A 637 -56.07 -0.10 7.54
N LYS A 638 -56.73 -1.14 7.03
CA LYS A 638 -57.98 -1.68 7.59
C LYS A 638 -57.78 -2.72 8.70
N PHE A 639 -56.58 -3.28 8.82
CA PHE A 639 -56.25 -4.39 9.72
C PHE A 639 -55.25 -4.01 10.83
N VAL A 640 -54.43 -2.98 10.60
CA VAL A 640 -53.46 -2.46 11.57
C VAL A 640 -53.73 -1.00 11.91
N SER A 641 -53.32 -0.59 13.11
CA SER A 641 -53.47 0.79 13.60
C SER A 641 -52.62 1.77 12.77
N ALA A 642 -52.97 3.06 12.83
CA ALA A 642 -52.22 4.10 12.14
C ALA A 642 -50.75 4.17 12.60
N THR A 643 -50.49 3.94 13.89
CA THR A 643 -49.14 3.89 14.47
C THR A 643 -48.33 2.70 13.97
N GLU A 644 -48.96 1.52 13.81
CA GLU A 644 -48.31 0.34 13.24
C GLU A 644 -48.01 0.54 11.74
N ILE A 645 -48.90 1.19 10.98
CA ILE A 645 -48.66 1.56 9.58
C ILE A 645 -47.46 2.51 9.47
N GLU A 646 -47.40 3.56 10.29
CA GLU A 646 -46.28 4.49 10.29
C GLU A 646 -44.96 3.80 10.67
N LYS A 647 -45.01 2.84 11.61
CA LYS A 647 -43.84 2.06 12.01
C LYS A 647 -43.34 1.12 10.90
N VAL A 648 -44.24 0.43 10.20
CA VAL A 648 -43.89 -0.54 9.16
C VAL A 648 -43.50 0.13 7.83
N PHE A 649 -44.18 1.20 7.44
CA PHE A 649 -43.96 1.86 6.14
C PHE A 649 -43.11 3.13 6.23
N VAL A 650 -42.71 3.56 7.43
CA VAL A 650 -41.79 4.69 7.70
C VAL A 650 -42.17 5.96 6.91
N ASN A 651 -41.51 6.20 5.77
CA ASN A 651 -41.75 7.31 4.85
C ASN A 651 -41.80 6.86 3.38
N VAL A 652 -42.31 5.64 3.12
CA VAL A 652 -42.54 5.12 1.75
C VAL A 652 -43.43 6.05 0.91
N PRO A 653 -44.53 6.65 1.42
CA PRO A 653 -45.34 7.57 0.61
C PRO A 653 -44.56 8.80 0.10
N GLU A 654 -43.65 9.32 0.92
CA GLU A 654 -42.75 10.40 0.51
C GLU A 654 -41.76 9.94 -0.56
N LEU A 655 -41.22 8.72 -0.43
CA LEU A 655 -40.36 8.11 -1.46
C LEU A 655 -41.11 7.95 -2.79
N VAL A 656 -42.34 7.45 -2.78
CA VAL A 656 -43.19 7.34 -3.99
C VAL A 656 -43.31 8.69 -4.67
N LYS A 657 -43.64 9.75 -3.91
CA LYS A 657 -43.81 11.10 -4.46
C LYS A 657 -42.53 11.65 -5.09
N VAL A 658 -41.38 11.48 -4.42
CA VAL A 658 -40.08 11.96 -4.93
C VAL A 658 -39.67 11.20 -6.19
N HIS A 659 -39.74 9.87 -6.18
CA HIS A 659 -39.32 9.05 -7.31
C HIS A 659 -40.24 9.16 -8.52
N LYS A 660 -41.55 9.35 -8.31
CA LYS A 660 -42.48 9.66 -9.40
C LYS A 660 -42.12 10.94 -10.15
N SER A 661 -41.73 11.98 -9.41
CA SER A 661 -41.26 13.24 -9.99
C SER A 661 -39.91 13.07 -10.69
N LEU A 662 -38.98 12.33 -10.07
CA LEU A 662 -37.65 12.05 -10.63
C LEU A 662 -37.74 11.26 -11.95
N MET A 663 -38.55 10.21 -11.97
CA MET A 663 -38.79 9.37 -13.15
C MET A 663 -39.35 10.19 -14.32
N GLN A 664 -40.32 11.07 -14.07
CA GLN A 664 -40.88 11.95 -15.10
C GLN A 664 -39.82 12.90 -15.67
N GLU A 665 -39.00 13.53 -14.82
CA GLU A 665 -37.94 14.42 -15.28
C GLU A 665 -36.82 13.69 -16.04
N ILE A 666 -36.46 12.47 -15.62
CA ILE A 666 -35.49 11.62 -16.33
C ILE A 666 -36.05 11.21 -17.70
N HIS A 667 -37.32 10.78 -17.76
CA HIS A 667 -38.00 10.41 -19.00
C HIS A 667 -38.01 11.59 -19.98
N ASP A 668 -38.41 12.79 -19.53
CA ASP A 668 -38.44 14.01 -20.34
C ASP A 668 -37.04 14.43 -20.81
N SER A 669 -36.02 14.27 -19.97
CA SER A 669 -34.63 14.58 -20.34
C SER A 669 -34.12 13.69 -21.46
N ILE A 670 -34.37 12.37 -21.36
CA ILE A 670 -33.87 11.38 -22.32
C ILE A 670 -34.66 11.44 -23.64
N SER A 671 -35.99 11.61 -23.57
CA SER A 671 -36.86 11.59 -24.75
C SER A 671 -36.95 12.93 -25.48
N ASN A 672 -36.94 14.07 -24.78
CA ASN A 672 -37.23 15.38 -25.39
C ASN A 672 -36.02 16.35 -25.41
N LYS A 673 -34.99 16.13 -24.59
CA LYS A 673 -33.85 17.07 -24.42
C LYS A 673 -32.47 16.44 -24.70
N ASN A 674 -32.43 15.32 -25.42
CA ASN A 674 -31.20 14.62 -25.80
C ASN A 674 -30.24 14.34 -24.62
N SER A 675 -30.75 14.11 -23.40
CA SER A 675 -29.98 13.81 -22.17
C SER A 675 -29.04 14.91 -21.63
N GLN A 676 -28.96 16.09 -22.25
CA GLN A 676 -27.98 17.13 -21.86
C GLN A 676 -28.23 17.73 -20.46
N ASN A 677 -29.46 17.69 -19.96
CA ASN A 677 -29.83 18.24 -18.64
C ASN A 677 -29.92 17.17 -17.54
N LEU A 678 -29.54 15.91 -17.83
CA LEU A 678 -29.69 14.79 -16.92
C LEU A 678 -28.91 14.99 -15.60
N TYR A 679 -27.70 15.52 -15.69
CA TYR A 679 -26.87 15.82 -14.52
C TYR A 679 -27.54 16.79 -13.55
N GLN A 680 -28.20 17.83 -14.06
CA GLN A 680 -28.86 18.86 -13.25
C GLN A 680 -30.01 18.27 -12.45
N ILE A 681 -30.73 17.30 -13.02
CA ILE A 681 -31.79 16.57 -12.32
C ILE A 681 -31.21 15.86 -11.10
N PHE A 682 -30.15 15.07 -11.25
CA PHE A 682 -29.53 14.37 -10.11
C PHE A 682 -28.98 15.32 -9.03
N ILE A 683 -28.36 16.44 -9.43
CA ILE A 683 -27.89 17.46 -8.48
C ILE A 683 -29.07 18.06 -7.69
N ASN A 684 -30.15 18.45 -8.38
CA ASN A 684 -31.33 19.03 -7.74
C ASN A 684 -32.05 18.03 -6.82
N TYR A 685 -31.99 16.73 -7.13
CA TYR A 685 -32.62 15.69 -6.33
C TYR A 685 -31.76 15.21 -5.16
N LYS A 686 -30.45 15.54 -5.08
CA LYS A 686 -29.58 15.18 -3.94
C LYS A 686 -30.22 15.52 -2.59
N GLU A 687 -30.66 16.77 -2.40
CA GLU A 687 -31.27 17.20 -1.15
C GLU A 687 -32.62 16.55 -0.89
N ARG A 688 -33.43 16.35 -1.95
CA ARG A 688 -34.73 15.68 -1.86
C ARG A 688 -34.60 14.21 -1.48
N LEU A 689 -33.51 13.57 -1.87
CA LEU A 689 -33.20 12.17 -1.55
C LEU A 689 -32.63 11.99 -0.12
N LEU A 690 -32.35 13.06 0.64
CA LEU A 690 -31.92 12.92 2.05
C LEU A 690 -32.97 12.27 2.95
N ILE A 691 -34.23 12.18 2.49
CA ILE A 691 -35.31 11.43 3.14
C ILE A 691 -35.00 9.93 3.28
N TYR A 692 -34.06 9.39 2.50
CA TYR A 692 -33.55 8.04 2.67
C TYR A 692 -32.85 7.82 4.01
N GLY A 693 -32.29 8.87 4.64
CA GLY A 693 -31.72 8.75 5.98
C GLY A 693 -32.76 8.31 7.02
N LYS A 694 -33.97 8.86 6.95
CA LYS A 694 -35.09 8.43 7.81
C LYS A 694 -35.51 6.99 7.50
N TYR A 695 -35.56 6.62 6.22
CA TYR A 695 -35.94 5.28 5.81
C TYR A 695 -34.94 4.23 6.30
N CYS A 696 -33.66 4.40 5.96
CA CYS A 696 -32.60 3.44 6.27
C CYS A 696 -32.33 3.30 7.76
N SER A 697 -32.58 4.35 8.56
CA SER A 697 -32.48 4.27 10.02
C SER A 697 -33.55 3.42 10.69
N HIS A 698 -34.71 3.27 10.05
CA HIS A 698 -35.88 2.61 10.66
C HIS A 698 -36.29 1.30 9.96
N VAL A 699 -35.78 1.00 8.76
CA VAL A 699 -36.22 -0.17 7.97
C VAL A 699 -36.06 -1.50 8.72
N GLU A 700 -34.98 -1.70 9.45
CA GLU A 700 -34.78 -2.93 10.25
C GLU A 700 -35.81 -3.03 11.39
N THR A 701 -36.10 -1.91 12.07
CA THR A 701 -37.14 -1.87 13.11
C THR A 701 -38.55 -1.99 12.54
N ALA A 702 -38.75 -1.58 11.29
CA ALA A 702 -40.00 -1.71 10.57
C ALA A 702 -40.25 -3.16 10.17
N ILE A 703 -39.23 -3.88 9.68
CA ILE A 703 -39.29 -5.31 9.38
C ILE A 703 -39.52 -6.13 10.66
N ALA A 704 -38.77 -5.86 11.73
CA ALA A 704 -39.00 -6.54 13.00
C ALA A 704 -40.41 -6.28 13.55
N GLY A 705 -40.89 -5.02 13.44
CA GLY A 705 -42.27 -4.68 13.82
C GLY A 705 -43.33 -5.38 12.96
N LEU A 706 -43.07 -5.56 11.66
CA LEU A 706 -43.94 -6.33 10.76
C LEU A 706 -43.99 -7.80 11.17
N ASP A 707 -42.84 -8.40 11.51
CA ASP A 707 -42.76 -9.80 11.95
C ASP A 707 -43.50 -10.01 13.27
N ASP A 708 -43.38 -9.09 14.21
CA ASP A 708 -44.09 -9.15 15.50
C ASP A 708 -45.61 -9.03 15.28
N ILE A 709 -46.06 -8.10 14.42
CA ILE A 709 -47.49 -7.99 14.05
C ILE A 709 -47.99 -9.29 13.40
N CYS A 710 -47.19 -9.91 12.53
CA CYS A 710 -47.56 -11.17 11.88
C CYS A 710 -47.65 -12.35 12.86
N LYS A 711 -46.85 -12.34 13.93
CA LYS A 711 -46.92 -13.35 15.00
C LYS A 711 -48.16 -13.17 15.87
N GLU A 712 -48.54 -11.92 16.16
CA GLU A 712 -49.68 -11.62 17.02
C GLU A 712 -51.03 -11.70 16.29
N LYS A 713 -51.08 -11.31 15.00
CA LYS A 713 -52.31 -11.13 14.22
C LYS A 713 -52.29 -12.00 12.95
N GLU A 714 -52.86 -13.18 13.07
CA GLU A 714 -52.94 -14.18 11.99
C GLU A 714 -53.73 -13.68 10.75
N ASP A 715 -54.73 -12.83 10.95
CA ASP A 715 -55.50 -12.19 9.89
C ASP A 715 -54.64 -11.22 9.05
N VAL A 716 -53.72 -10.49 9.68
CA VAL A 716 -52.73 -9.64 9.00
C VAL A 716 -51.76 -10.49 8.17
N ARG A 717 -51.27 -11.61 8.72
CA ARG A 717 -50.37 -12.55 8.04
C ARG A 717 -50.98 -13.09 6.75
N LEU A 718 -52.21 -13.60 6.82
CA LEU A 718 -52.96 -14.08 5.65
C LEU A 718 -53.22 -12.96 4.65
N LYS A 719 -53.49 -11.74 5.13
CA LYS A 719 -53.71 -10.58 4.26
C LYS A 719 -52.44 -10.21 3.49
N LEU A 720 -51.27 -10.29 4.11
CA LEU A 720 -49.99 -10.04 3.46
C LEU A 720 -49.70 -11.05 2.34
N GLU A 721 -50.01 -12.33 2.54
CA GLU A 721 -49.91 -13.35 1.49
C GLU A 721 -50.86 -13.06 0.31
N GLU A 722 -52.09 -12.63 0.59
CA GLU A 722 -53.05 -12.21 -0.44
C GLU A 722 -52.54 -10.98 -1.21
N CYS A 723 -52.00 -9.99 -0.51
CA CYS A 723 -51.41 -8.79 -1.09
C CYS A 723 -50.21 -9.13 -1.99
N SER A 724 -49.31 -10.02 -1.55
CA SER A 724 -48.17 -10.49 -2.34
C SER A 724 -48.63 -11.21 -3.62
N LYS A 725 -49.62 -12.11 -3.53
CA LYS A 725 -50.21 -12.78 -4.69
C LYS A 725 -50.81 -11.78 -5.69
N ARG A 726 -51.44 -10.70 -5.23
CA ARG A 726 -52.03 -9.67 -6.11
C ARG A 726 -51.01 -8.73 -6.72
N ALA A 727 -49.95 -8.40 -5.99
CA ALA A 727 -48.95 -7.44 -6.41
C ALA A 727 -47.92 -8.02 -7.38
N ASN A 728 -47.48 -9.27 -7.15
CA ASN A 728 -46.36 -9.86 -7.87
C ASN A 728 -46.46 -11.40 -8.01
N ASN A 729 -47.68 -11.95 -7.99
CA ASN A 729 -47.96 -13.40 -8.06
C ASN A 729 -47.31 -14.23 -6.94
N GLY A 730 -46.97 -13.61 -5.80
CA GLY A 730 -46.34 -14.30 -4.68
C GLY A 730 -44.83 -14.45 -4.80
N LYS A 731 -44.19 -13.77 -5.78
CA LYS A 731 -42.75 -13.84 -6.01
C LYS A 731 -41.96 -13.11 -4.91
N PHE A 732 -42.49 -11.99 -4.40
CA PHE A 732 -41.83 -11.18 -3.38
C PHE A 732 -42.78 -10.84 -2.24
N THR A 733 -42.31 -11.01 -1.01
CA THR A 733 -43.05 -10.66 0.21
C THR A 733 -42.91 -9.15 0.52
N LEU A 734 -43.72 -8.63 1.44
CA LEU A 734 -43.56 -7.24 1.89
C LEU A 734 -42.19 -7.01 2.54
N ARG A 735 -41.66 -8.00 3.28
CA ARG A 735 -40.32 -7.95 3.89
C ARG A 735 -39.25 -7.70 2.83
N ASP A 736 -39.30 -8.45 1.73
CA ASP A 736 -38.34 -8.34 0.62
C ASP A 736 -38.45 -6.95 -0.05
N LEU A 737 -39.67 -6.48 -0.27
CA LEU A 737 -39.93 -5.20 -0.93
C LEU A 737 -39.50 -3.99 -0.09
N LEU A 738 -39.52 -4.08 1.24
CA LEU A 738 -39.08 -2.99 2.13
C LEU A 738 -37.56 -2.78 2.11
N VAL A 739 -36.76 -3.76 1.66
CA VAL A 739 -35.30 -3.59 1.54
C VAL A 739 -34.90 -2.86 0.25
N VAL A 740 -35.70 -2.99 -0.81
CA VAL A 740 -35.43 -2.43 -2.16
C VAL A 740 -35.04 -0.94 -2.16
N PRO A 741 -35.69 -0.03 -1.40
CA PRO A 741 -35.31 1.38 -1.42
C PRO A 741 -33.89 1.66 -0.95
N MET A 742 -33.44 0.95 0.09
CA MET A 742 -32.07 1.08 0.60
C MET A 742 -31.04 0.65 -0.44
N GLN A 743 -31.38 -0.31 -1.30
CA GLN A 743 -30.49 -0.77 -2.36
C GLN A 743 -30.49 0.19 -3.55
N ARG A 744 -31.66 0.72 -3.95
CA ARG A 744 -31.76 1.64 -5.09
C ARG A 744 -30.88 2.87 -4.92
N VAL A 745 -30.91 3.50 -3.74
CA VAL A 745 -30.15 4.74 -3.49
C VAL A 745 -28.64 4.55 -3.68
N LEU A 746 -28.14 3.34 -3.43
CA LEU A 746 -26.73 2.96 -3.61
C LEU A 746 -26.36 2.58 -5.06
N LYS A 747 -27.33 2.48 -5.99
CA LYS A 747 -27.07 2.14 -7.39
C LYS A 747 -26.90 3.39 -8.28
N TYR A 748 -27.38 4.57 -7.86
CA TYR A 748 -27.29 5.79 -8.68
C TYR A 748 -25.87 6.19 -9.05
N HIS A 749 -24.92 6.11 -8.11
CA HIS A 749 -23.52 6.44 -8.40
C HIS A 749 -22.86 5.42 -9.36
N LEU A 750 -23.24 4.13 -9.31
CA LEU A 750 -22.73 3.11 -10.21
C LEU A 750 -23.25 3.32 -11.64
N LEU A 751 -24.55 3.60 -11.78
CA LEU A 751 -25.18 3.87 -13.08
C LEU A 751 -24.60 5.15 -13.74
N LEU A 752 -24.43 6.22 -12.96
CA LEU A 752 -23.80 7.45 -13.46
C LEU A 752 -22.31 7.26 -13.78
N GLN A 753 -21.59 6.42 -13.03
CA GLN A 753 -20.19 6.11 -13.29
C GLN A 753 -20.00 5.41 -14.64
N GLU A 754 -20.86 4.44 -14.96
CA GLU A 754 -20.81 3.76 -16.28
C GLU A 754 -21.24 4.72 -17.41
N LEU A 755 -22.24 5.58 -17.19
CA LEU A 755 -22.62 6.62 -18.16
C LEU A 755 -21.47 7.61 -18.44
N VAL A 756 -20.78 8.09 -17.40
CA VAL A 756 -19.62 9.01 -17.52
C VAL A 756 -18.48 8.36 -18.31
N LYS A 757 -18.24 7.07 -18.12
CA LYS A 757 -17.20 6.30 -18.80
C LYS A 757 -17.41 6.29 -20.32
N HIS A 758 -18.65 6.09 -20.77
CA HIS A 758 -19.05 6.03 -22.19
C HIS A 758 -19.48 7.38 -22.77
N THR A 759 -19.28 8.48 -22.04
CA THR A 759 -19.53 9.85 -22.54
C THR A 759 -18.27 10.42 -23.18
N HIS A 760 -18.39 10.81 -24.46
CA HIS A 760 -17.30 11.40 -25.24
C HIS A 760 -17.26 12.93 -25.23
N ASP A 761 -18.42 13.60 -25.11
CA ASP A 761 -18.48 15.07 -25.01
C ASP A 761 -17.92 15.55 -23.65
N GLN A 762 -16.93 16.44 -23.69
CA GLN A 762 -16.19 16.84 -22.48
C GLN A 762 -17.04 17.69 -21.52
N THR A 763 -17.94 18.52 -22.06
CA THR A 763 -18.84 19.37 -21.28
C THR A 763 -19.87 18.52 -20.54
N ASP A 764 -20.54 17.63 -21.27
CA ASP A 764 -21.49 16.68 -20.70
C ASP A 764 -20.83 15.72 -19.70
N LYS A 765 -19.60 15.27 -19.98
CA LYS A 765 -18.82 14.42 -19.06
C LYS A 765 -18.49 15.14 -17.75
N SER A 766 -18.11 16.41 -17.80
CA SER A 766 -17.85 17.22 -16.59
C SER A 766 -19.13 17.43 -15.78
N ASN A 767 -20.22 17.73 -16.47
CA ASN A 767 -21.53 17.91 -15.87
C ASN A 767 -22.02 16.63 -15.18
N LEU A 768 -21.91 15.48 -15.84
CA LEU A 768 -22.26 14.18 -15.27
C LEU A 768 -21.33 13.76 -14.11
N ARG A 769 -20.07 14.21 -14.06
CA ARG A 769 -19.19 14.00 -12.89
C ARG A 769 -19.69 14.74 -11.65
N MET A 770 -20.18 15.97 -11.79
CA MET A 770 -20.80 16.69 -10.67
C MET A 770 -22.03 15.95 -10.12
N ALA A 771 -22.85 15.37 -11.00
CA ALA A 771 -23.96 14.52 -10.60
C ALA A 771 -23.50 13.20 -9.95
N LEU A 772 -22.42 12.59 -10.45
CA LEU A 772 -21.83 11.39 -9.86
C LEU A 772 -21.35 11.66 -8.43
N ASP A 773 -20.63 12.77 -8.20
CA ASP A 773 -20.13 13.14 -6.88
C ASP A 773 -21.31 13.45 -5.93
N ALA A 774 -22.34 14.13 -6.41
CA ALA A 774 -23.58 14.36 -5.66
C ALA A 774 -24.25 13.04 -5.19
N MET A 775 -24.27 12.00 -6.03
CA MET A 775 -24.84 10.69 -5.68
C MET A 775 -23.89 9.84 -4.80
N LYS A 776 -22.57 10.00 -4.90
CA LYS A 776 -21.61 9.40 -3.97
C LYS A 776 -21.75 9.98 -2.57
N ASP A 777 -21.88 11.29 -2.45
CA ASP A 777 -22.14 11.96 -1.18
C ASP A 777 -23.43 11.45 -0.52
N LEU A 778 -24.49 11.26 -1.32
CA LEU A 778 -25.76 10.69 -0.84
C LEU A 778 -25.57 9.25 -0.32
N ALA A 779 -24.82 8.41 -1.04
CA ALA A 779 -24.51 7.06 -0.59
C ALA A 779 -23.69 7.05 0.72
N GLN A 780 -22.71 7.95 0.84
CA GLN A 780 -21.93 8.12 2.07
C GLN A 780 -22.82 8.56 3.24
N TYR A 781 -23.72 9.53 3.04
CA TYR A 781 -24.67 9.97 4.06
C TYR A 781 -25.55 8.80 4.56
N VAL A 782 -26.10 7.99 3.65
CA VAL A 782 -26.92 6.82 4.02
C VAL A 782 -26.12 5.82 4.86
N ASN A 783 -24.86 5.56 4.47
CA ASN A 783 -23.97 4.66 5.21
C ASN A 783 -23.64 5.17 6.62
N GLU A 784 -23.38 6.47 6.79
CA GLU A 784 -23.14 7.07 8.12
C GLU A 784 -24.38 6.99 9.02
N VAL A 785 -25.57 7.25 8.46
CA VAL A 785 -26.84 7.15 9.21
C VAL A 785 -27.07 5.71 9.69
N LYS A 786 -26.74 4.69 8.90
CA LYS A 786 -26.82 3.29 9.33
C LYS A 786 -25.86 3.02 10.51
N ARG A 787 -24.59 3.38 10.34
CA ARG A 787 -23.54 3.20 11.37
C ARG A 787 -23.87 3.89 12.69
N ASP A 788 -24.48 5.06 12.63
CA ASP A 788 -24.91 5.81 13.81
C ASP A 788 -26.03 5.11 14.58
N ASN A 789 -26.98 4.49 13.88
CA ASN A 789 -28.05 3.72 14.53
C ASN A 789 -27.55 2.45 15.19
N GLU A 790 -26.64 1.72 14.56
CA GLU A 790 -25.96 0.57 15.17
C GLU A 790 -25.24 0.97 16.46
N THR A 791 -24.50 2.09 16.40
CA THR A 791 -23.78 2.63 17.56
C THR A 791 -24.74 3.04 18.69
N LEU A 792 -25.91 3.61 18.38
CA LEU A 792 -26.91 3.94 19.41
C LEU A 792 -27.51 2.69 20.07
N ARG A 793 -27.70 1.60 19.33
CA ARG A 793 -28.15 0.32 19.89
C ARG A 793 -27.10 -0.27 20.83
N GLU A 794 -25.84 -0.24 20.44
CA GLU A 794 -24.69 -0.65 21.27
C GLU A 794 -24.67 0.13 22.60
N ILE A 795 -24.76 1.46 22.53
CA ILE A 795 -24.85 2.34 23.73
C ILE A 795 -26.02 1.97 24.63
N TYR A 796 -27.20 1.70 24.06
CA TYR A 796 -28.38 1.29 24.82
C TYR A 796 -28.14 -0.04 25.56
N GLN A 797 -27.46 -1.00 24.93
CA GLN A 797 -27.12 -2.28 25.55
C GLN A 797 -26.11 -2.14 26.70
N PHE A 798 -25.08 -1.30 26.54
CA PHE A 798 -24.17 -0.97 27.64
C PHE A 798 -24.92 -0.34 28.80
N GLN A 799 -25.84 0.58 28.51
CA GLN A 799 -26.61 1.26 29.56
C GLN A 799 -27.49 0.30 30.37
N LEU A 800 -28.03 -0.74 29.75
CA LEU A 800 -28.79 -1.79 30.45
C LEU A 800 -27.91 -2.68 31.34
N SER A 801 -26.62 -2.80 31.02
CA SER A 801 -25.69 -3.73 31.68
C SER A 801 -24.86 -3.09 32.80
N ILE A 802 -24.84 -1.75 32.87
CA ILE A 802 -24.10 -0.98 33.88
C ILE A 802 -25.06 -0.48 34.97
N GLU A 803 -24.90 -0.99 36.19
CA GLU A 803 -25.62 -0.57 37.39
C GLU A 803 -25.00 0.71 38.01
N ASN A 804 -25.82 1.50 38.70
CA ASN A 804 -25.46 2.78 39.34
C ASN A 804 -24.98 3.86 38.36
N LEU A 805 -25.49 3.86 37.13
CA LEU A 805 -25.18 4.90 36.15
C LEU A 805 -25.94 6.20 36.46
N ASN A 806 -25.21 7.31 36.60
CA ASN A 806 -25.80 8.61 36.98
C ASN A 806 -26.34 9.43 35.77
N GLN A 807 -25.89 9.14 34.54
CA GLN A 807 -26.22 9.87 33.31
C GLN A 807 -26.27 8.91 32.12
N SER A 808 -27.02 9.23 31.05
CA SER A 808 -27.10 8.36 29.87
C SER A 808 -25.75 8.28 29.14
N LEU A 809 -25.34 7.07 28.76
CA LEU A 809 -24.07 6.85 28.04
C LEU A 809 -24.00 7.61 26.71
N ARG A 810 -25.16 7.92 26.10
CA ARG A 810 -25.26 8.72 24.86
C ARG A 810 -24.57 10.07 24.99
N SER A 811 -24.50 10.68 26.18
CA SER A 811 -23.84 11.98 26.36
C SER A 811 -22.32 11.91 26.24
N TYR A 812 -21.72 10.75 26.52
CA TYR A 812 -20.28 10.48 26.37
C TYR A 812 -19.88 10.12 24.93
N GLY A 813 -20.89 9.88 24.09
CA GLY A 813 -20.88 9.65 22.65
C GLY A 813 -20.48 8.26 22.21
N ARG A 814 -19.61 8.11 21.19
CA ARG A 814 -19.35 6.82 20.57
C ARG A 814 -18.42 5.98 21.48
N PRO A 815 -18.73 4.69 21.69
CA PRO A 815 -17.81 3.77 22.34
C PRO A 815 -16.61 3.49 21.44
N LYS A 816 -15.43 3.36 22.05
CA LYS A 816 -14.16 3.05 21.37
C LYS A 816 -13.73 1.60 21.60
N VAL A 817 -13.69 1.19 22.86
CA VAL A 817 -13.23 -0.13 23.31
C VAL A 817 -13.68 -0.36 24.75
N ASP A 818 -13.93 -1.61 25.13
CA ASP A 818 -14.16 -2.02 26.51
C ASP A 818 -13.27 -3.22 26.89
N GLY A 819 -13.01 -3.41 28.19
CA GLY A 819 -12.26 -4.58 28.61
C GLY A 819 -11.70 -4.53 30.03
N GLU A 820 -11.04 -5.64 30.40
CA GLU A 820 -10.46 -5.82 31.73
C GLU A 820 -9.08 -5.17 31.84
N VAL A 821 -8.92 -4.35 32.87
CA VAL A 821 -7.69 -3.60 33.15
C VAL A 821 -7.41 -3.59 34.64
N ARG A 822 -6.13 -3.45 35.00
CA ARG A 822 -5.75 -3.15 36.38
C ARG A 822 -5.54 -1.66 36.52
N VAL A 823 -6.26 -1.03 37.43
CA VAL A 823 -6.15 0.41 37.68
C VAL A 823 -5.52 0.64 39.04
N ALA A 824 -4.52 1.50 39.11
CA ALA A 824 -4.02 2.07 40.36
C ALA A 824 -4.25 3.58 40.34
N SER A 825 -4.82 4.12 41.42
CA SER A 825 -4.86 5.57 41.62
C SER A 825 -3.53 5.99 42.24
N LEU A 826 -3.03 7.19 41.92
CA LEU A 826 -1.82 7.74 42.56
C LEU A 826 -1.91 7.76 44.09
N ASP A 827 -3.13 7.90 44.64
CA ASP A 827 -3.38 7.90 46.09
C ASP A 827 -3.38 6.48 46.68
N LYS A 828 -3.72 5.48 45.87
CA LYS A 828 -3.84 4.06 46.27
C LYS A 828 -2.93 3.22 45.39
N ARG A 829 -1.70 3.01 45.86
CA ARG A 829 -0.68 2.19 45.16
C ARG A 829 -1.07 0.72 44.90
N ALA A 830 -2.20 0.25 45.42
CA ALA A 830 -2.69 -1.10 45.17
C ALA A 830 -3.37 -1.20 43.80
N LYS A 831 -2.91 -2.12 42.95
CA LYS A 831 -3.53 -2.44 41.66
C LYS A 831 -4.89 -3.10 41.89
N GLN A 832 -5.94 -2.60 41.25
CA GLN A 832 -7.30 -3.11 41.39
C GLN A 832 -7.81 -3.62 40.05
N ASP A 833 -8.35 -4.84 40.01
CA ASP A 833 -8.98 -5.39 38.82
C ASP A 833 -10.31 -4.65 38.55
N ARG A 834 -10.44 -4.11 37.34
CA ARG A 834 -11.59 -3.32 36.87
C ARG A 834 -11.92 -3.67 35.43
N HIS A 835 -13.14 -3.37 35.03
CA HIS A 835 -13.57 -3.36 33.63
C HIS A 835 -13.83 -1.93 33.23
N ILE A 836 -13.27 -1.45 32.13
CA ILE A 836 -13.47 -0.08 31.68
C ILE A 836 -14.21 -0.04 30.34
N PHE A 837 -15.08 0.94 30.18
CA PHE A 837 -15.71 1.29 28.91
C PHE A 837 -15.18 2.65 28.47
N LEU A 838 -14.46 2.71 27.35
CA LEU A 838 -13.92 3.95 26.80
C LEU A 838 -14.91 4.54 25.79
N PHE A 839 -15.33 5.78 26.03
CA PHE A 839 -16.10 6.61 25.11
C PHE A 839 -15.26 7.82 24.69
N ASP A 840 -15.67 8.57 23.66
CA ASP A 840 -14.89 9.75 23.22
C ASP A 840 -14.66 10.76 24.37
N LYS A 841 -15.67 10.96 25.24
CA LYS A 841 -15.59 11.98 26.30
C LYS A 841 -15.24 11.46 27.68
N ALA A 842 -15.38 10.16 27.93
CA ALA A 842 -15.22 9.61 29.27
C ALA A 842 -14.81 8.15 29.29
N VAL A 843 -14.15 7.74 30.38
CA VAL A 843 -13.91 6.34 30.73
C VAL A 843 -14.84 5.97 31.88
N ILE A 844 -15.66 4.95 31.69
CA ILE A 844 -16.51 4.40 32.75
C ILE A 844 -15.76 3.23 33.39
N VAL A 845 -15.34 3.39 34.64
CA VAL A 845 -14.62 2.37 35.40
C VAL A 845 -15.62 1.58 36.23
N CYS A 846 -15.72 0.28 35.96
CA CYS A 846 -16.68 -0.63 36.56
C CYS A 846 -15.99 -1.74 37.35
N LYS A 847 -16.67 -2.24 38.38
CA LYS A 847 -16.37 -3.51 39.02
C LYS A 847 -17.34 -4.56 38.48
N ARG A 848 -16.81 -5.59 37.85
CA ARG A 848 -17.61 -6.68 37.29
C ARG A 848 -18.30 -7.51 38.39
N ARG A 849 -19.59 -7.82 38.22
CA ARG A 849 -20.40 -8.69 39.09
C ARG A 849 -21.19 -9.69 38.22
N GLY A 850 -20.51 -10.76 37.79
CA GLY A 850 -21.08 -11.71 36.84
C GLY A 850 -21.20 -11.08 35.44
N ASP A 851 -22.44 -10.92 34.98
CA ASP A 851 -22.81 -10.35 33.68
C ASP A 851 -23.13 -8.84 33.76
N ASN A 852 -23.33 -8.31 34.97
CA ASN A 852 -23.56 -6.88 35.20
C ASN A 852 -22.27 -6.17 35.64
N TYR A 853 -22.22 -4.87 35.38
CA TYR A 853 -21.09 -4.01 35.69
C TYR A 853 -21.51 -2.96 36.70
N GLU A 854 -20.90 -2.95 37.88
CA GLU A 854 -21.19 -1.93 38.88
C GLU A 854 -20.27 -0.72 38.64
N MET A 855 -20.82 0.42 38.25
CA MET A 855 -20.05 1.65 38.04
C MET A 855 -19.37 2.07 39.36
N LYS A 856 -18.07 2.34 39.30
CA LYS A 856 -17.26 2.81 40.43
C LYS A 856 -16.81 4.24 40.27
N GLU A 857 -16.39 4.61 39.06
CA GLU A 857 -15.85 5.91 38.77
C GLU A 857 -16.05 6.28 37.31
N VAL A 858 -16.25 7.56 37.02
CA VAL A 858 -16.32 8.11 35.66
C VAL A 858 -15.19 9.12 35.51
N ILE A 859 -14.30 8.87 34.56
CA ILE A 859 -13.15 9.74 34.29
C ILE A 859 -13.47 10.57 33.05
N ASP A 860 -13.67 11.88 33.23
CA ASP A 860 -13.89 12.81 32.12
C ASP A 860 -12.58 13.10 31.39
N LEU A 861 -12.46 12.64 30.14
CA LEU A 861 -11.23 12.69 29.37
C LEU A 861 -10.77 14.13 29.04
N HIS A 862 -11.66 15.12 29.07
CA HIS A 862 -11.28 16.52 28.81
C HIS A 862 -10.30 17.08 29.85
N ASN A 863 -10.36 16.54 31.08
CA ASN A 863 -9.57 17.03 32.20
C ASN A 863 -8.26 16.27 32.40
N PHE A 864 -7.95 15.28 31.56
CA PHE A 864 -6.81 14.39 31.73
C PHE A 864 -5.91 14.34 30.48
N LYS A 865 -4.62 14.08 30.70
CA LYS A 865 -3.61 13.89 29.67
C LYS A 865 -2.99 12.50 29.79
N ILE A 866 -2.76 11.86 28.64
CA ILE A 866 -2.10 10.55 28.58
C ILE A 866 -0.58 10.75 28.57
N THR A 867 0.13 9.97 29.38
CA THR A 867 1.59 9.90 29.40
C THR A 867 2.02 8.44 29.38
N ASN A 868 2.80 8.02 28.37
CA ASN A 868 3.29 6.65 28.28
C ASN A 868 4.32 6.37 29.39
N ASN A 869 4.27 5.20 30.03
CA ASN A 869 5.25 4.77 31.02
C ASN A 869 6.33 3.90 30.34
N PRO A 870 7.58 4.40 30.18
CA PRO A 870 8.67 3.64 29.55
C PRO A 870 9.34 2.62 30.50
N THR A 871 9.03 2.65 31.80
CA THR A 871 9.84 1.99 32.84
C THR A 871 9.46 0.55 33.18
N THR A 872 8.40 -0.02 32.60
CA THR A 872 7.99 -1.42 32.87
C THR A 872 8.26 -2.42 31.75
N ASP A 873 8.69 -1.98 30.57
CA ASP A 873 8.92 -2.85 29.41
C ASP A 873 10.16 -3.78 29.56
N LYS A 874 10.88 -3.72 30.69
CA LYS A 874 12.02 -4.61 30.99
C LYS A 874 11.63 -5.94 31.63
N GLU A 875 10.40 -6.06 32.14
CA GLU A 875 9.90 -7.28 32.75
C GLU A 875 8.77 -7.86 31.88
N ASN A 876 9.07 -8.94 31.13
CA ASN A 876 8.08 -9.74 30.40
C ASN A 876 7.15 -10.50 31.37
N LYS A 877 6.35 -9.77 32.16
CA LYS A 877 5.48 -10.32 33.20
C LYS A 877 4.08 -9.79 33.02
N LYS A 878 3.08 -10.67 32.94
CA LYS A 878 1.66 -10.30 32.78
C LYS A 878 1.27 -9.18 33.76
N TRP A 879 0.54 -8.17 33.29
CA TRP A 879 0.10 -6.99 34.07
C TRP A 879 1.19 -5.98 34.48
N SER A 880 2.32 -5.96 33.77
CA SER A 880 3.38 -4.95 33.94
C SER A 880 3.26 -3.77 32.95
N TYR A 881 2.60 -3.98 31.81
CA TYR A 881 2.51 -2.98 30.73
C TYR A 881 1.47 -1.91 31.08
N GLY A 882 1.85 -0.64 31.19
CA GLY A 882 0.91 0.40 31.54
C GLY A 882 1.23 1.79 31.02
N PHE A 883 0.29 2.71 31.19
CA PHE A 883 0.44 4.14 30.94
C PHE A 883 -0.33 4.95 31.99
N TYR A 884 0.03 6.24 32.12
CA TYR A 884 -0.58 7.15 33.07
C TYR A 884 -1.62 8.05 32.40
N LEU A 885 -2.72 8.28 33.11
CA LEU A 885 -3.72 9.29 32.81
C LEU A 885 -3.67 10.33 33.94
N THR A 886 -3.01 11.45 33.69
CA THR A 886 -2.75 12.50 34.70
C THR A 886 -3.72 13.65 34.53
N HIS A 887 -4.37 14.08 35.62
CA HIS A 887 -5.25 15.25 35.58
C HIS A 887 -4.47 16.52 35.24
N ASN A 888 -5.04 17.40 34.41
CA ASN A 888 -4.41 18.63 33.94
C ASN A 888 -4.05 19.59 35.10
N GLN A 889 -4.74 19.49 36.24
CA GLN A 889 -4.47 20.28 37.45
C GLN A 889 -3.60 19.55 38.49
N GLY A 890 -3.07 18.35 38.16
CA GLY A 890 -2.14 17.60 39.01
C GLY A 890 -2.72 16.99 40.30
N GLN A 891 -4.04 17.05 40.48
CA GLN A 891 -4.70 16.62 41.72
C GLN A 891 -4.88 15.10 41.81
N ASN A 892 -5.27 14.45 40.71
CA ASN A 892 -5.52 13.01 40.64
C ASN A 892 -4.87 12.40 39.39
N GLY A 893 -4.53 11.12 39.44
CA GLY A 893 -4.04 10.39 38.28
C GLY A 893 -4.27 8.90 38.42
N PHE A 894 -4.42 8.25 37.27
CA PHE A 894 -4.64 6.82 37.17
C PHE A 894 -3.50 6.19 36.39
N GLU A 895 -3.04 5.04 36.84
CA GLU A 895 -2.15 4.17 36.08
C GLU A 895 -2.96 2.95 35.64
N PHE A 896 -3.04 2.75 34.33
CA PHE A 896 -3.69 1.60 33.73
C PHE A 896 -2.65 0.55 33.38
N PHE A 897 -2.89 -0.69 33.79
CA PHE A 897 -2.04 -1.84 33.52
C PHE A 897 -2.82 -2.88 32.70
N PHE A 898 -2.14 -3.43 31.70
CA PHE A 898 -2.64 -4.36 30.71
C PHE A 898 -1.86 -5.67 30.78
N LYS A 899 -2.53 -6.76 30.40
CA LYS A 899 -1.98 -8.12 30.47
C LYS A 899 -0.78 -8.30 29.54
N THR A 900 -0.87 -7.79 28.31
CA THR A 900 0.15 -7.88 27.26
C THR A 900 0.55 -6.51 26.70
N LYS A 901 1.65 -6.46 25.94
CA LYS A 901 2.18 -5.22 25.36
C LYS A 901 1.31 -4.73 24.19
N GLU A 902 0.72 -5.67 23.48
CA GLU A 902 -0.17 -5.51 22.34
C GLU A 902 -1.47 -4.85 22.81
N LEU A 903 -2.05 -5.34 23.92
CA LEU A 903 -3.19 -4.70 24.57
C LEU A 903 -2.86 -3.28 25.02
N LYS A 904 -1.71 -3.03 25.65
CA LYS A 904 -1.28 -1.66 26.01
C LYS A 904 -1.26 -0.74 24.78
N LYS A 905 -0.69 -1.17 23.65
CA LYS A 905 -0.60 -0.39 22.42
C LYS A 905 -1.99 -0.04 21.87
N LYS A 906 -2.86 -1.05 21.77
CA LYS A 906 -4.25 -0.92 21.32
C LYS A 906 -5.05 0.06 22.17
N TRP A 907 -4.99 -0.09 23.50
CA TRP A 907 -5.66 0.84 24.41
C TRP A 907 -5.08 2.25 24.33
N LEU A 908 -3.76 2.42 24.22
CA LEU A 908 -3.13 3.73 24.10
C LEU A 908 -3.58 4.48 22.83
N GLU A 909 -3.71 3.78 21.71
CA GLU A 909 -4.23 4.33 20.45
C GLU A 909 -5.70 4.75 20.58
N GLN A 910 -6.56 3.92 21.19
CA GLN A 910 -7.98 4.24 21.38
C GLN A 910 -8.19 5.42 22.33
N PHE A 911 -7.43 5.48 23.42
CA PHE A 911 -7.40 6.64 24.32
C PHE A 911 -6.92 7.91 23.59
N GLY A 912 -5.93 7.79 22.69
CA GLY A 912 -5.50 8.87 21.81
C GLY A 912 -6.59 9.33 20.85
N MET A 913 -7.36 8.40 20.28
CA MET A 913 -8.50 8.71 19.39
C MET A 913 -9.68 9.35 20.14
N ALA A 914 -9.91 8.99 21.41
CA ALA A 914 -10.97 9.55 22.24
C ALA A 914 -10.65 10.99 22.71
N ILE A 915 -9.43 11.22 23.20
CA ILE A 915 -8.95 12.59 23.55
C ILE A 915 -8.77 13.43 22.27
N GLY A 916 -8.60 12.76 21.13
CA GLY A 916 -8.72 13.34 19.80
C GLY A 916 -10.14 13.78 19.48
N ILE A 917 -10.28 14.95 18.87
CA ILE A 917 -11.59 15.55 18.57
C ILE A 917 -12.31 14.69 17.51
N PHE A 918 -13.35 13.92 17.83
CA PHE A 918 -14.06 13.09 16.84
C PHE A 918 -15.58 13.00 17.10
N TYR A 919 -16.36 13.79 16.36
CA TYR A 919 -17.82 13.61 16.17
C TYR A 919 -18.21 14.05 14.75
N GLN A 920 -19.40 13.60 14.28
CA GLN A 920 -19.90 13.86 12.91
C GLN A 920 -20.04 15.35 12.56
N GLY A 921 -19.85 16.23 13.54
CA GLY A 921 -19.74 17.67 13.37
C GLY A 921 -19.64 18.38 14.73
N TYR A 922 -19.51 19.70 14.68
CA TYR A 922 -19.41 20.62 15.81
C TYR A 922 -20.49 21.66 15.68
N LEU A 923 -21.17 21.95 16.78
CA LEU A 923 -22.15 23.01 16.86
C LEU A 923 -21.56 24.17 17.67
N CYS A 924 -21.51 25.37 17.09
CA CYS A 924 -21.12 26.54 17.85
C CYS A 924 -22.20 26.85 18.90
N SER A 925 -21.84 26.78 20.19
CA SER A 925 -22.76 27.06 21.31
C SER A 925 -23.28 28.50 21.35
N LYS A 926 -22.68 29.41 20.57
CA LYS A 926 -23.04 30.83 20.52
C LYS A 926 -23.91 31.20 19.30
N CYS A 927 -23.65 30.70 18.09
CA CYS A 927 -24.47 30.98 16.90
C CYS A 927 -25.29 29.80 16.38
N GLY A 928 -25.10 28.60 16.92
CA GLY A 928 -25.79 27.40 16.46
C GLY A 928 -25.34 26.88 15.08
N ALA A 929 -24.25 27.40 14.51
CA ALA A 929 -23.72 26.90 13.24
C ALA A 929 -23.09 25.51 13.41
N GLY A 930 -23.49 24.55 12.58
CA GLY A 930 -22.92 23.21 12.50
C GLY A 930 -21.80 23.13 11.45
N ALA A 931 -20.71 22.40 11.72
CA ALA A 931 -19.69 22.07 10.71
C ALA A 931 -19.01 20.72 10.97
N HIS A 932 -18.54 20.08 9.90
CA HIS A 932 -17.63 18.93 10.01
C HIS A 932 -16.30 19.33 10.68
N LYS A 933 -15.57 18.35 11.23
CA LYS A 933 -14.31 18.56 11.96
C LYS A 933 -13.28 19.32 11.12
N GLU A 934 -13.05 18.84 9.92
CA GLU A 934 -12.17 19.40 8.90
C GLU A 934 -12.64 20.77 8.38
N CYS A 935 -13.89 21.14 8.66
CA CYS A 935 -14.50 22.40 8.23
C CYS A 935 -14.57 23.46 9.33
N LEU A 936 -14.18 23.15 10.58
CA LEU A 936 -14.20 24.10 11.69
C LEU A 936 -13.38 25.37 11.41
N GLY A 937 -12.23 25.22 10.75
CA GLY A 937 -11.37 26.34 10.34
C GLY A 937 -11.96 27.19 9.21
N ARG A 938 -13.04 26.73 8.56
CA ARG A 938 -13.71 27.39 7.43
C ARG A 938 -15.03 28.06 7.81
N LEU A 939 -15.49 27.93 9.07
CA LEU A 939 -16.70 28.60 9.58
C LEU A 939 -16.45 30.09 9.83
N GLY A 940 -17.38 30.94 9.38
CA GLY A 940 -17.37 32.38 9.68
C GLY A 940 -17.57 32.70 11.17
N THR A 941 -17.30 33.94 11.58
CA THR A 941 -17.40 34.35 12.98
C THR A 941 -18.84 34.36 13.49
N CYS A 942 -19.03 33.76 14.67
CA CYS A 942 -20.31 33.69 15.37
C CYS A 942 -20.82 35.09 15.78
N GLY A 943 -22.08 35.44 15.41
CA GLY A 943 -22.79 36.61 15.97
C GLY A 943 -23.39 37.61 14.97
N LYS A 944 -23.39 37.36 13.66
CA LYS A 944 -24.05 38.23 12.68
C LYS A 944 -25.52 37.85 12.49
N THR A 945 -26.43 38.67 13.02
CA THR A 945 -27.88 38.58 12.83
C THR A 945 -28.26 38.76 11.36
N HIS A 946 -28.97 37.79 10.78
CA HIS A 946 -29.85 38.03 9.64
C HIS A 946 -31.30 37.94 10.11
N THR A 947 -31.93 39.10 10.25
CA THR A 947 -33.38 39.26 10.36
C THR A 947 -33.99 39.21 8.97
N GLY A 948 -34.93 38.29 8.71
CA GLY A 948 -35.81 38.33 7.54
C GLY A 948 -36.09 36.97 6.90
N ASN A 949 -37.31 36.47 7.09
CA ASN A 949 -37.86 35.27 6.45
C ASN A 949 -37.68 35.26 4.92
N GLN A 950 -36.77 34.44 4.41
CA GLN A 950 -36.95 33.71 3.15
C GLN A 950 -36.35 32.30 3.29
N THR A 951 -37.16 31.34 2.87
CA THR A 951 -36.94 29.90 2.83
C THR A 951 -35.72 29.51 2.01
N PHE A 952 -34.84 28.69 2.60
CA PHE A 952 -33.96 27.69 1.98
C PHE A 952 -33.49 27.97 0.54
N THR A 953 -32.58 28.93 0.37
CA THR A 953 -31.68 29.01 -0.79
C THR A 953 -30.34 29.59 -0.34
N CYS A 954 -29.47 28.77 0.25
CA CYS A 954 -28.05 29.09 0.38
C CYS A 954 -27.24 27.80 0.51
N TRP A 955 -27.24 27.01 -0.56
CA TRP A 955 -26.29 25.91 -0.76
C TRP A 955 -25.48 26.08 -2.06
N ILE A 956 -25.68 27.18 -2.80
CA ILE A 956 -25.02 27.43 -4.08
C ILE A 956 -23.78 28.35 -3.96
N ASP A 957 -23.62 29.12 -2.86
CA ASP A 957 -22.51 30.08 -2.74
C ASP A 957 -21.31 29.60 -1.90
N CYS A 958 -21.28 28.35 -1.43
CA CYS A 958 -20.11 27.80 -0.73
C CYS A 958 -19.05 27.16 -1.64
N PHE A 959 -19.26 27.13 -2.96
CA PHE A 959 -18.33 26.47 -3.88
C PHE A 959 -17.17 27.35 -4.38
N SER A 960 -17.00 28.58 -3.86
CA SER A 960 -15.98 29.50 -4.37
C SER A 960 -15.02 30.11 -3.36
N PHE A 961 -14.95 29.65 -2.11
CA PHE A 961 -14.05 30.29 -1.12
C PHE A 961 -13.35 29.35 -0.11
N ALA A 962 -13.03 28.11 -0.51
CA ALA A 962 -12.29 27.16 0.33
C ALA A 962 -10.82 26.98 -0.10
N ILE A 963 -10.12 28.08 -0.38
CA ILE A 963 -8.66 28.14 -0.48
C ILE A 963 -8.19 29.20 0.51
N PHE A 964 -7.50 28.78 1.57
CA PHE A 964 -6.55 29.49 2.44
C PHE A 964 -6.72 29.17 3.95
N LEU A 965 -5.57 28.85 4.56
CA LEU A 965 -5.19 28.83 5.99
C LEU A 965 -5.40 27.54 6.82
N VAL A 966 -4.28 26.81 7.01
CA VAL A 966 -4.02 25.82 8.07
C VAL A 966 -3.13 26.46 9.17
N CYS A 967 -3.36 26.09 10.44
CA CYS A 967 -2.74 26.63 11.66
C CYS A 967 -1.66 25.69 12.27
N VAL A 968 -0.70 26.27 13.02
CA VAL A 968 0.36 25.61 13.85
C VAL A 968 -0.03 25.61 15.37
N PRO A 969 0.38 24.65 16.23
CA PRO A 969 -0.03 24.60 17.64
C PRO A 969 0.96 25.25 18.65
N GLY A 970 0.51 26.28 19.38
CA GLY A 970 1.17 26.91 20.55
C GLY A 970 0.64 28.32 20.83
N LEU A 971 0.63 28.80 22.10
CA LEU A 971 0.19 30.18 22.40
C LEU A 971 1.21 31.21 21.82
N PRO A 972 0.76 32.30 21.19
CA PRO A 972 1.64 33.22 20.47
C PRO A 972 2.57 34.00 21.42
N LYS A 973 3.86 34.09 21.06
CA LYS A 973 4.89 34.78 21.85
C LYS A 973 5.24 36.13 21.20
N MET A 974 5.30 37.18 22.02
CA MET A 974 5.52 38.55 21.61
C MET A 974 6.71 39.15 22.34
N GLN A 975 7.57 39.90 21.65
CA GLN A 975 8.63 40.71 22.20
C GLN A 975 8.10 42.11 22.53
N VAL A 976 8.42 42.60 23.71
CA VAL A 976 8.08 43.96 24.14
C VAL A 976 8.92 44.97 23.36
N ILE A 977 8.25 45.91 22.71
CA ILE A 977 8.88 46.97 21.90
C ILE A 977 8.83 48.33 22.58
N ARG A 978 7.99 48.50 23.62
CA ARG A 978 7.90 49.73 24.41
C ARG A 978 7.68 49.40 25.88
N ASN A 979 8.38 50.10 26.78
CA ASN A 979 8.19 49.93 28.22
C ASN A 979 6.75 50.29 28.61
N TYR A 980 6.16 49.50 29.51
CA TYR A 980 4.86 49.79 30.11
C TYR A 980 4.91 49.46 31.60
N HIS A 981 4.65 50.46 32.44
CA HIS A 981 4.75 50.37 33.90
C HIS A 981 3.38 50.53 34.58
N GLY A 982 2.32 50.06 33.93
CA GLY A 982 0.96 50.13 34.48
C GLY A 982 0.21 51.46 34.25
N VAL A 983 0.67 52.31 33.32
CA VAL A 983 0.02 53.60 33.00
C VAL A 983 -0.22 53.74 31.49
N PRO A 984 -1.47 54.00 31.05
CA PRO A 984 -2.70 54.05 31.85
C PRO A 984 -3.03 52.67 32.47
N PRO A 985 -3.75 52.60 33.60
CA PRO A 985 -4.10 51.32 34.22
C PRO A 985 -5.19 50.58 33.41
N PRO A 986 -5.15 49.24 33.34
CA PRO A 986 -6.15 48.44 32.62
C PRO A 986 -7.52 48.50 33.31
N LEU A 987 -8.59 48.45 32.52
CA LEU A 987 -9.99 48.46 33.01
C LEU A 987 -10.36 47.19 33.80
N GLU A 988 -9.68 46.06 33.51
CA GLU A 988 -9.82 44.79 34.23
C GLU A 988 -8.43 44.18 34.53
N GLY A 989 -8.19 43.77 35.78
CA GLY A 989 -7.00 43.03 36.20
C GLY A 989 -5.80 43.87 36.66
N LEU A 990 -4.73 43.19 37.10
CA LEU A 990 -3.48 43.82 37.54
C LEU A 990 -2.61 44.22 36.33
N PRO A 991 -2.01 45.44 36.33
CA PRO A 991 -1.10 45.86 35.26
C PRO A 991 0.19 45.04 35.27
N LEU A 992 0.63 44.61 34.08
CA LEU A 992 1.89 43.90 33.91
C LEU A 992 3.01 44.90 33.61
N ASN A 993 4.01 44.97 34.48
CA ASN A 993 5.17 45.82 34.26
C ASN A 993 6.12 45.12 33.28
N ILE A 994 6.31 45.71 32.11
CA ILE A 994 7.06 45.10 31.01
C ILE A 994 8.10 46.07 30.45
N GLN A 995 9.30 45.56 30.19
CA GLN A 995 10.43 46.32 29.66
C GLN A 995 10.79 45.88 28.24
N VAL A 996 11.29 46.82 27.42
CA VAL A 996 11.71 46.57 26.03
C VAL A 996 12.71 45.42 25.98
N GLY A 997 12.43 44.44 25.12
CA GLY A 997 13.24 43.24 24.93
C GLY A 997 12.75 42.00 25.68
N GLU A 998 11.86 42.14 26.66
CA GLU A 998 11.23 40.99 27.32
C GLU A 998 10.29 40.24 26.38
N ILE A 999 10.09 38.94 26.64
CA ILE A 999 9.27 38.06 25.80
C ILE A 999 8.05 37.61 26.60
N ILE A 1000 6.89 37.90 26.06
CA ILE A 1000 5.59 37.67 26.66
C ILE A 1000 4.86 36.59 25.88
N GLU A 1001 4.42 35.57 26.58
CA GLU A 1001 3.48 34.58 26.05
C GLU A 1001 2.06 35.12 26.20
N VAL A 1002 1.38 35.35 25.09
CA VAL A 1002 0.05 35.97 25.08
C VAL A 1002 -0.99 34.90 25.45
N ILE A 1003 -1.60 35.10 26.61
CA ILE A 1003 -2.62 34.18 27.16
C ILE A 1003 -3.99 34.54 26.61
N ARG A 1004 -4.28 35.84 26.46
CA ARG A 1004 -5.57 36.36 25.97
C ARG A 1004 -5.34 37.61 25.14
N ALA A 1005 -5.71 37.55 23.87
CA ALA A 1005 -5.73 38.71 22.97
C ALA A 1005 -7.07 38.76 22.25
N ASP A 1006 -7.73 39.91 22.31
CA ASP A 1006 -8.92 40.23 21.53
C ASP A 1006 -8.53 41.31 20.53
N VAL A 1007 -8.86 41.11 19.25
CA VAL A 1007 -8.52 42.01 18.14
C VAL A 1007 -9.29 43.34 18.24
N HIS A 1008 -10.41 43.36 18.96
CA HIS A 1008 -11.21 44.57 19.19
C HIS A 1008 -10.90 45.25 20.54
N SER A 1009 -10.01 44.67 21.37
CA SER A 1009 -9.56 45.24 22.65
C SER A 1009 -8.10 45.70 22.55
N SER A 1010 -7.83 46.94 22.97
CA SER A 1010 -6.47 47.48 23.04
C SER A 1010 -5.65 46.92 24.23
N TRP A 1011 -6.22 46.02 25.04
CA TRP A 1011 -5.63 45.46 26.25
C TRP A 1011 -5.54 43.94 26.16
N TRP A 1012 -4.32 43.41 26.21
CA TRP A 1012 -4.03 41.99 26.13
C TRP A 1012 -3.48 41.47 27.45
N GLN A 1013 -3.72 40.19 27.72
CA GLN A 1013 -3.20 39.50 28.89
C GLN A 1013 -2.10 38.54 28.47
N GLY A 1014 -0.99 38.55 29.18
CA GLY A 1014 0.12 37.65 28.89
C GLY A 1014 1.01 37.42 30.10
N ARG A 1015 2.00 36.57 29.88
CA ARG A 1015 2.94 36.11 30.91
C ARG A 1015 4.36 36.39 30.46
N ILE A 1016 5.14 37.06 31.29
CA ILE A 1016 6.57 37.25 31.03
C ILE A 1016 7.28 35.89 31.18
N LEU A 1017 8.00 35.46 30.16
CA LEU A 1017 8.59 34.11 30.17
C LEU A 1017 9.71 33.94 31.20
N THR A 1018 10.45 35.02 31.51
CA THR A 1018 11.59 35.05 32.43
C THR A 1018 11.16 35.11 33.89
N THR A 1019 10.23 36.00 34.24
CA THR A 1019 9.78 36.22 35.63
C THR A 1019 8.52 35.43 36.00
N LYS A 1020 7.78 34.92 35.00
CA LYS A 1020 6.49 34.22 35.12
C LYS A 1020 5.33 35.07 35.67
N GLU A 1021 5.51 36.38 35.80
CA GLU A 1021 4.44 37.31 36.18
C GLU A 1021 3.37 37.40 35.09
N VAL A 1022 2.10 37.52 35.50
CA VAL A 1022 0.92 37.54 34.63
C VAL A 1022 0.10 38.78 34.91
N GLY A 1023 -0.30 39.50 33.86
CA GLY A 1023 -1.09 40.71 33.99
C GLY A 1023 -1.47 41.29 32.63
N PHE A 1024 -2.08 42.46 32.62
CA PHE A 1024 -2.56 43.14 31.43
C PHE A 1024 -1.59 44.21 30.93
N PHE A 1025 -1.45 44.31 29.61
CA PHE A 1025 -0.64 45.31 28.93
C PHE A 1025 -1.29 45.73 27.60
N PRO A 1026 -0.98 46.93 27.07
CA PRO A 1026 -1.54 47.38 25.79
C PRO A 1026 -1.06 46.53 24.60
N SER A 1027 -1.92 46.26 23.62
CA SER A 1027 -1.55 45.45 22.46
C SER A 1027 -0.46 46.09 21.58
N ASP A 1028 -0.36 47.43 21.59
CA ASP A 1028 0.58 48.19 20.76
C ASP A 1028 2.02 48.24 21.31
N VAL A 1029 2.25 47.72 22.53
CA VAL A 1029 3.59 47.73 23.15
C VAL A 1029 4.38 46.43 22.92
N VAL A 1030 3.83 45.49 22.15
CA VAL A 1030 4.47 44.21 21.81
C VAL A 1030 4.42 43.92 20.32
N LYS A 1031 5.38 43.13 19.81
CA LYS A 1031 5.42 42.59 18.44
C LYS A 1031 5.73 41.08 18.48
N PRO A 1032 5.50 40.28 17.43
CA PRO A 1032 5.86 38.86 17.43
C PRO A 1032 7.35 38.58 17.73
N TYR A 1033 7.65 37.60 18.59
CA TYR A 1033 9.02 37.20 18.95
C TYR A 1033 9.53 36.03 18.07
N CYS A 1034 10.66 36.22 17.38
CA CYS A 1034 11.35 35.18 16.60
C CYS A 1034 12.66 34.73 17.29
N VAL A 1035 12.92 33.43 17.34
CA VAL A 1035 14.11 32.82 17.98
C VAL A 1035 15.38 33.05 17.13
N PRO A 1036 16.57 33.33 17.73
CA PRO A 1036 17.83 33.43 16.96
C PRO A 1036 18.35 32.03 16.58
N LYS A 1037 18.81 31.85 15.33
CA LYS A 1037 19.32 30.59 14.77
C LYS A 1037 20.64 30.11 15.43
N PRO A 1038 20.90 28.79 15.55
CA PRO A 1038 22.20 28.24 15.94
C PRO A 1038 23.28 28.59 14.89
N VAL A 1039 24.54 28.74 15.34
CA VAL A 1039 25.68 29.03 14.45
C VAL A 1039 25.94 27.83 13.55
N ASP A 1040 25.80 28.04 12.25
CA ASP A 1040 25.94 27.00 11.25
C ASP A 1040 27.42 26.66 10.98
N TYR A 1041 27.81 25.42 11.26
CA TYR A 1041 29.13 24.88 10.98
C TYR A 1041 29.16 24.02 9.70
N SER A 1042 28.06 23.94 8.95
CA SER A 1042 27.90 23.13 7.71
C SER A 1042 28.99 23.40 6.68
N ALA A 1043 29.45 24.65 6.61
CA ALA A 1043 30.51 25.13 5.72
C ALA A 1043 31.93 24.68 6.13
N GLN A 1044 32.11 24.08 7.31
CA GLN A 1044 33.42 23.60 7.75
C GLN A 1044 33.71 22.22 7.14
N PRO A 1045 34.91 22.01 6.55
CA PRO A 1045 35.25 20.78 5.83
C PRO A 1045 35.36 19.55 6.75
N TRP A 1046 35.45 19.77 8.06
CA TRP A 1046 35.50 18.72 9.08
C TRP A 1046 34.14 18.41 9.69
N PHE A 1047 33.08 19.19 9.40
CA PHE A 1047 31.79 19.06 10.07
C PHE A 1047 30.82 18.19 9.25
N ALA A 1048 30.34 17.09 9.84
CA ALA A 1048 29.55 16.07 9.16
C ALA A 1048 28.05 16.14 9.44
N GLY A 1049 27.59 17.07 10.26
CA GLY A 1049 26.17 17.17 10.63
C GLY A 1049 25.67 15.98 11.46
N PRO A 1050 24.36 15.67 11.41
CA PRO A 1050 23.79 14.50 12.09
C PRO A 1050 24.27 13.22 11.42
N MET A 1051 25.22 12.55 12.08
CA MET A 1051 25.82 11.32 11.59
C MET A 1051 25.99 10.33 12.74
N GLU A 1052 25.49 9.12 12.57
CA GLU A 1052 25.60 8.08 13.58
C GLU A 1052 27.01 7.48 13.63
N ARG A 1053 27.34 6.81 14.75
CA ARG A 1053 28.69 6.28 14.99
C ARG A 1053 29.13 5.31 13.91
N LEU A 1054 28.25 4.39 13.50
CA LEU A 1054 28.55 3.36 12.51
C LEU A 1054 28.82 3.97 11.13
N GLN A 1055 28.05 5.01 10.76
CA GLN A 1055 28.22 5.75 9.52
C GLN A 1055 29.54 6.53 9.50
N ALA A 1056 29.91 7.15 10.62
CA ALA A 1056 31.22 7.79 10.77
C ALA A 1056 32.40 6.79 10.74
N GLU A 1057 32.20 5.56 11.24
CA GLU A 1057 33.19 4.48 11.12
C GLU A 1057 33.34 4.06 9.65
N MET A 1058 32.24 3.87 8.91
CA MET A 1058 32.26 3.50 7.48
C MET A 1058 32.91 4.58 6.60
N GLU A 1059 32.68 5.86 6.88
CA GLU A 1059 33.29 6.98 6.14
C GLU A 1059 34.80 7.11 6.37
N LEU A 1060 35.27 6.81 7.59
CA LEU A 1060 36.68 6.96 7.96
C LEU A 1060 37.50 5.67 7.84
N ILE A 1061 36.88 4.49 7.70
CA ILE A 1061 37.60 3.21 7.74
C ILE A 1061 38.58 3.03 6.58
N ASN A 1062 38.24 3.60 5.41
CA ASN A 1062 39.02 3.53 4.17
C ASN A 1062 39.89 4.77 3.92
N ARG A 1063 39.90 5.74 4.86
CA ARG A 1063 40.69 6.98 4.77
C ARG A 1063 42.02 6.83 5.50
N GLY A 1064 42.98 7.72 5.21
CA GLY A 1064 44.26 7.78 5.92
C GLY A 1064 44.14 8.00 7.44
N ASN A 1065 45.17 7.60 8.21
CA ASN A 1065 45.26 7.97 9.62
C ASN A 1065 45.30 9.51 9.77
N SER A 1066 44.78 10.01 10.89
CA SER A 1066 44.60 11.44 11.21
C SER A 1066 43.46 12.14 10.45
N THR A 1067 42.69 11.41 9.64
CA THR A 1067 41.45 11.92 9.03
C THR A 1067 40.32 11.93 10.06
N TYR A 1068 39.64 13.07 10.20
CA TYR A 1068 38.65 13.31 11.25
C TYR A 1068 37.38 14.02 10.75
N LEU A 1069 36.30 13.79 11.48
CA LEU A 1069 35.03 14.47 11.31
C LEU A 1069 34.36 14.78 12.66
N VAL A 1070 33.58 15.85 12.71
CA VAL A 1070 32.78 16.25 13.87
C VAL A 1070 31.31 16.08 13.53
N ARG A 1071 30.58 15.36 14.36
CA ARG A 1071 29.18 14.97 14.12
C ARG A 1071 28.27 15.29 15.30
N HIS A 1072 26.98 15.46 15.03
CA HIS A 1072 25.96 15.50 16.08
C HIS A 1072 25.69 14.10 16.63
N ARG A 1073 25.44 14.02 17.94
CA ARG A 1073 25.25 12.75 18.66
C ARG A 1073 23.77 12.41 18.90
N SER A 1074 22.84 13.37 18.90
CA SER A 1074 21.40 13.17 19.15
C SER A 1074 20.53 13.75 18.04
N LYS A 1075 19.29 13.24 17.89
CA LYS A 1075 18.27 13.70 16.92
C LYS A 1075 17.77 15.14 17.14
N GLU A 1076 18.10 15.72 18.30
CA GLU A 1076 17.77 17.10 18.66
C GLU A 1076 18.91 18.08 18.30
N CYS A 1077 20.01 17.60 17.70
CA CYS A 1077 21.16 18.39 17.24
C CYS A 1077 21.91 19.22 18.30
N THR A 1078 21.82 18.88 19.58
CA THR A 1078 22.40 19.67 20.70
C THR A 1078 23.74 19.17 21.27
N GLU A 1079 24.17 17.94 20.95
CA GLU A 1079 25.44 17.35 21.43
C GLU A 1079 26.41 17.01 20.28
N TYR A 1080 27.74 17.22 20.48
CA TYR A 1080 28.78 16.99 19.46
C TYR A 1080 29.78 15.86 19.83
N ALA A 1081 30.37 15.23 18.81
CA ALA A 1081 31.47 14.26 18.96
C ALA A 1081 32.47 14.35 17.79
N VAL A 1082 33.76 14.11 18.07
CA VAL A 1082 34.84 13.99 17.07
C VAL A 1082 35.09 12.51 16.79
N SER A 1083 35.18 12.12 15.53
CA SER A 1083 35.55 10.77 15.08
C SER A 1083 36.82 10.87 14.23
N ILE A 1084 37.86 10.09 14.55
CA ILE A 1084 39.19 10.17 13.90
C ILE A 1084 39.77 8.77 13.63
N LYS A 1085 40.37 8.57 12.46
CA LYS A 1085 41.09 7.33 12.09
C LYS A 1085 42.50 7.33 12.69
N TYR A 1086 42.84 6.31 13.47
CA TYR A 1086 44.17 6.15 14.08
C TYR A 1086 44.52 4.67 14.28
N ASN A 1087 45.71 4.27 13.84
CA ASN A 1087 46.22 2.89 13.91
C ASN A 1087 45.23 1.84 13.39
N ASN A 1088 44.67 2.09 12.20
CA ASN A 1088 43.67 1.24 11.53
C ASN A 1088 42.29 1.13 12.20
N ASP A 1089 42.06 1.79 13.34
CA ASP A 1089 40.75 1.91 13.98
C ASP A 1089 40.19 3.33 13.90
N VAL A 1090 38.87 3.47 13.98
CA VAL A 1090 38.23 4.78 14.18
C VAL A 1090 37.96 4.98 15.67
N LYS A 1091 38.42 6.10 16.23
CA LYS A 1091 38.20 6.47 17.64
C LYS A 1091 37.20 7.62 17.73
N HIS A 1092 36.27 7.54 18.68
CA HIS A 1092 35.22 8.54 18.88
C HIS A 1092 35.36 9.22 20.24
N ILE A 1093 35.33 10.54 20.24
CA ILE A 1093 35.60 11.38 21.40
C ILE A 1093 34.40 12.32 21.59
N LYS A 1094 33.74 12.26 22.76
CA LYS A 1094 32.61 13.15 23.08
C LYS A 1094 33.14 14.56 23.38
N ILE A 1095 32.48 15.57 22.82
CA ILE A 1095 32.71 16.97 23.20
C ILE A 1095 31.67 17.33 24.26
N LEU A 1096 32.13 17.83 25.40
CA LEU A 1096 31.27 18.19 26.53
C LEU A 1096 31.03 19.70 26.52
N THR A 1097 29.78 20.09 26.81
CA THR A 1097 29.37 21.50 26.91
C THR A 1097 28.88 21.75 28.33
N LYS A 1098 29.54 22.68 29.05
CA LYS A 1098 29.12 23.13 30.38
C LYS A 1098 29.34 24.64 30.47
N ASP A 1099 28.32 25.37 30.93
CA ASP A 1099 28.35 26.85 31.05
C ASP A 1099 28.70 27.57 29.73
N VAL A 1100 28.20 27.05 28.60
CA VAL A 1100 28.46 27.60 27.23
C VAL A 1100 29.93 27.46 26.77
N LEU A 1101 30.75 26.65 27.45
CA LEU A 1101 32.13 26.32 27.05
C LEU A 1101 32.26 24.88 26.57
N PHE A 1102 33.11 24.65 25.55
CA PHE A 1102 33.37 23.36 24.90
C PHE A 1102 34.73 22.79 25.31
N TYR A 1103 34.80 21.49 25.61
CA TYR A 1103 36.07 20.79 25.88
C TYR A 1103 35.99 19.29 25.62
N ILE A 1104 37.15 18.69 25.34
CA ILE A 1104 37.33 17.25 25.18
C ILE A 1104 37.98 16.62 26.43
N ALA A 1105 38.82 17.38 27.15
CA ALA A 1105 39.44 17.02 28.42
C ALA A 1105 39.36 18.23 29.37
N GLU A 1106 39.12 18.02 30.67
CA GLU A 1106 38.82 19.10 31.63
C GLU A 1106 39.94 20.12 31.82
N ASN A 1107 41.16 19.78 31.42
CA ASN A 1107 42.34 20.62 31.50
C ASN A 1107 42.32 21.82 30.53
N LYS A 1108 41.48 21.82 29.48
CA LYS A 1108 41.43 22.93 28.51
C LYS A 1108 40.03 23.17 27.95
N LYS A 1109 39.54 24.41 28.09
CA LYS A 1109 38.16 24.82 27.75
C LYS A 1109 38.16 25.95 26.72
N PHE A 1110 37.21 25.90 25.79
CA PHE A 1110 37.12 26.77 24.61
C PHE A 1110 35.75 27.42 24.52
N LYS A 1111 35.67 28.64 23.96
CA LYS A 1111 34.41 29.40 23.90
C LYS A 1111 33.51 29.01 22.74
N SER A 1112 34.08 28.34 21.73
CA SER A 1112 33.35 27.82 20.59
C SER A 1112 33.90 26.46 20.14
N LEU A 1113 33.08 25.75 19.38
CA LEU A 1113 33.49 24.48 18.77
C LEU A 1113 34.62 24.69 17.75
N LEU A 1114 34.62 25.82 17.02
CA LEU A 1114 35.66 26.17 16.06
C LEU A 1114 37.03 26.36 16.72
N GLU A 1115 37.09 27.06 17.86
CA GLU A 1115 38.34 27.25 18.62
C GLU A 1115 38.92 25.93 19.12
N LEU A 1116 38.05 25.02 19.57
CA LEU A 1116 38.46 23.70 20.06
C LEU A 1116 39.12 22.88 18.93
N ILE A 1117 38.49 22.84 17.76
CA ILE A 1117 39.00 22.09 16.61
C ILE A 1117 40.30 22.72 16.09
N GLU A 1118 40.37 24.04 15.99
CA GLU A 1118 41.57 24.75 15.52
C GLU A 1118 42.78 24.53 16.44
N TYR A 1119 42.56 24.43 17.74
CA TYR A 1119 43.61 24.12 18.71
C TYR A 1119 44.17 22.69 18.50
N TYR A 1120 43.31 21.68 18.38
CA TYR A 1120 43.72 20.27 18.23
C TYR A 1120 44.14 19.88 16.79
N LYS A 1121 44.03 20.78 15.80
CA LYS A 1121 44.77 20.66 14.53
C LYS A 1121 46.29 20.76 14.75
N HIS A 1122 46.70 21.57 15.72
CA HIS A 1122 48.11 21.91 15.96
C HIS A 1122 48.70 21.28 17.23
N HIS A 1123 47.87 20.76 18.14
CA HIS A 1123 48.29 20.16 19.41
C HIS A 1123 47.82 18.71 19.53
N SER A 1124 48.72 17.82 19.97
CA SER A 1124 48.44 16.37 20.02
C SER A 1124 47.33 16.05 21.01
N LEU A 1125 46.41 15.16 20.60
CA LEU A 1125 45.36 14.63 21.47
C LEU A 1125 45.93 13.81 22.65
N LYS A 1126 47.23 13.49 22.63
CA LYS A 1126 47.95 12.86 23.75
C LYS A 1126 47.86 13.63 25.06
N GLU A 1127 47.68 14.96 24.99
CA GLU A 1127 47.47 15.82 26.16
C GLU A 1127 46.20 15.46 26.95
N GLY A 1128 45.19 14.88 26.29
CA GLY A 1128 43.95 14.39 26.90
C GLY A 1128 43.83 12.87 26.93
N PHE A 1129 44.46 12.15 25.98
CA PHE A 1129 44.37 10.70 25.83
C PHE A 1129 45.75 10.09 25.53
N ARG A 1130 46.41 9.56 26.56
CA ARG A 1130 47.81 9.08 26.50
C ARG A 1130 48.14 8.09 25.37
N SER A 1131 47.15 7.36 24.86
CA SER A 1131 47.28 6.36 23.78
C SER A 1131 46.93 6.87 22.38
N LEU A 1132 46.56 8.15 22.22
CA LEU A 1132 46.13 8.76 20.97
C LEU A 1132 47.06 9.90 20.58
N ASP A 1133 48.29 9.56 20.16
CA ASP A 1133 49.31 10.53 19.77
C ASP A 1133 49.13 10.95 18.30
N THR A 1134 48.14 11.80 18.07
CA THR A 1134 47.82 12.35 16.75
C THR A 1134 47.12 13.70 16.88
N THR A 1135 47.19 14.52 15.83
CA THR A 1135 46.42 15.77 15.70
C THR A 1135 45.28 15.61 14.70
N LEU A 1136 44.34 16.56 14.69
CA LEU A 1136 43.23 16.60 13.74
C LEU A 1136 43.72 17.14 12.37
N GLN A 1137 44.36 16.29 11.57
CA GLN A 1137 45.08 16.76 10.37
C GLN A 1137 44.20 16.91 9.13
N PHE A 1138 43.41 15.88 8.79
CA PHE A 1138 42.71 15.84 7.50
C PHE A 1138 41.18 15.89 7.71
N PRO A 1139 40.50 16.97 7.29
CA PRO A 1139 39.04 17.04 7.31
C PRO A 1139 38.42 16.02 6.33
N TYR A 1140 37.40 15.28 6.74
CA TYR A 1140 36.88 14.19 5.92
C TYR A 1140 36.21 14.61 4.59
N LYS A 1141 35.68 15.84 4.47
CA LYS A 1141 35.05 16.33 3.22
C LYS A 1141 36.06 16.74 2.15
N GLU A 1142 37.35 16.77 2.44
CA GLU A 1142 38.35 17.02 1.41
C GLU A 1142 38.57 15.73 0.56
N PRO A 1143 38.55 15.82 -0.78
CA PRO A 1143 38.64 14.66 -1.66
C PRO A 1143 40.06 14.10 -1.71
N GLU A 1144 40.20 12.78 -1.47
CA GLU A 1144 41.40 12.02 -1.84
C GLU A 1144 41.38 11.79 -3.37
N ASN A 1145 41.98 12.68 -4.16
CA ASN A 1145 42.09 12.43 -5.60
C ASN A 1145 43.18 11.40 -5.91
N THR A 1146 42.73 10.23 -6.40
CA THR A 1146 43.39 9.29 -7.34
C THR A 1146 44.82 8.84 -7.04
N VAL A 1147 44.97 7.55 -6.70
CA VAL A 1147 45.38 6.49 -7.67
C VAL A 1147 44.72 5.15 -7.29
N MET A 1148 43.90 4.55 -8.17
CA MET A 1148 43.40 3.17 -7.99
C MET A 1148 44.50 2.13 -8.22
N HIS A 1149 44.41 1.01 -7.47
CA HIS A 1149 45.14 -0.23 -7.73
C HIS A 1149 44.91 -0.80 -9.14
N ARG A 1150 45.99 -1.22 -9.81
CA ARG A 1150 46.17 -2.53 -10.48
C ARG A 1150 47.61 -2.56 -11.06
N GLY A 1151 48.50 -3.52 -10.83
CA GLY A 1151 48.52 -4.79 -10.09
C GLY A 1151 49.71 -5.60 -10.61
N ASN A 1152 50.66 -5.95 -9.74
CA ASN A 1152 51.80 -6.87 -9.90
C ASN A 1152 52.53 -6.99 -11.26
N ARG A 1153 53.77 -6.48 -11.32
CA ARG A 1153 55.00 -7.30 -11.34
C ARG A 1153 56.23 -6.46 -10.93
N MET A 1154 56.66 -6.69 -9.69
CA MET A 1154 57.94 -6.37 -9.04
C MET A 1154 58.89 -5.33 -9.69
N GLY A 1155 59.15 -4.26 -8.93
CA GLY A 1155 60.45 -3.58 -8.91
C GLY A 1155 60.48 -2.08 -9.27
N SER A 1156 60.47 -1.25 -8.23
CA SER A 1156 61.22 0.03 -8.06
C SER A 1156 60.94 1.30 -8.89
N ASN A 1157 60.61 2.36 -8.14
CA ASN A 1157 61.10 3.76 -8.21
C ASN A 1157 60.49 4.86 -9.14
N LEU A 1158 60.02 5.92 -8.43
CA LEU A 1158 60.19 7.38 -8.63
C LEU A 1158 59.19 8.23 -9.46
N PHE A 1159 58.64 9.24 -8.78
CA PHE A 1159 57.77 10.35 -9.19
C PHE A 1159 58.45 11.33 -10.19
N THR A 1160 57.68 11.86 -11.16
CA THR A 1160 58.05 13.05 -11.95
C THR A 1160 57.05 14.22 -11.70
N PRO A 1161 57.53 15.46 -11.50
CA PRO A 1161 56.67 16.63 -11.26
C PRO A 1161 56.06 17.23 -12.55
N LYS A 1162 54.87 17.85 -12.43
CA LYS A 1162 54.10 18.44 -13.53
C LYS A 1162 54.67 19.80 -13.96
N VAL A 1163 54.98 19.99 -15.25
CA VAL A 1163 55.56 21.23 -15.84
C VAL A 1163 54.47 22.31 -15.98
N ILE A 1164 54.75 23.53 -15.52
CA ILE A 1164 53.85 24.71 -15.58
C ILE A 1164 54.19 25.71 -16.70
N GLY A 1165 55.32 25.56 -17.40
CA GLY A 1165 55.65 26.39 -18.57
C GLY A 1165 57.02 26.08 -19.16
N ILE A 1166 57.33 26.62 -20.34
CA ILE A 1166 58.63 26.45 -21.01
C ILE A 1166 59.22 27.83 -21.33
N ALA A 1167 60.50 28.03 -21.04
CA ALA A 1167 61.22 29.27 -21.30
C ALA A 1167 62.59 29.01 -21.97
N ILE A 1168 63.14 30.02 -22.64
CA ILE A 1168 64.45 29.95 -23.31
C ILE A 1168 65.41 30.92 -22.63
N ALA A 1169 66.63 30.47 -22.32
CA ALA A 1169 67.70 31.27 -21.74
C ALA A 1169 68.26 32.28 -22.78
N ARG A 1170 68.45 33.54 -22.40
CA ARG A 1170 68.91 34.63 -23.29
C ARG A 1170 70.40 34.95 -23.17
N TYR A 1171 71.08 34.47 -22.15
CA TYR A 1171 72.50 34.70 -21.92
C TYR A 1171 73.10 33.50 -21.19
N ASP A 1172 74.40 33.29 -21.34
CA ASP A 1172 75.12 32.27 -20.59
C ASP A 1172 75.14 32.59 -19.09
N PHE A 1173 74.82 31.58 -18.28
CA PHE A 1173 74.75 31.70 -16.83
C PHE A 1173 75.54 30.56 -16.17
N SER A 1174 76.54 30.94 -15.37
CA SER A 1174 77.41 30.01 -14.64
C SER A 1174 77.04 30.00 -13.14
N PRO A 1175 76.67 28.83 -12.58
CA PRO A 1175 76.11 28.72 -11.24
C PRO A 1175 77.15 28.97 -10.15
N ARG A 1176 76.75 29.63 -9.06
CA ARG A 1176 77.63 29.94 -7.92
C ARG A 1176 77.49 28.95 -6.76
N ASP A 1177 76.40 28.19 -6.76
CA ASP A 1177 76.11 27.12 -5.79
C ASP A 1177 75.56 25.88 -6.52
N MET A 1178 75.70 24.70 -5.91
CA MET A 1178 75.31 23.40 -6.47
C MET A 1178 73.80 23.23 -6.70
N ARG A 1179 72.98 24.21 -6.29
CA ARG A 1179 71.52 24.19 -6.44
C ARG A 1179 71.04 24.95 -7.69
N GLU A 1180 71.94 25.70 -8.32
CA GLU A 1180 71.66 26.53 -9.50
C GLU A 1180 72.00 25.80 -10.80
N LEU A 1181 71.25 26.08 -11.86
CA LEU A 1181 71.48 25.48 -13.17
C LEU A 1181 72.44 26.32 -14.01
N SER A 1182 73.43 25.66 -14.61
CA SER A 1182 74.21 26.23 -15.72
C SER A 1182 73.35 26.26 -16.98
N LEU A 1183 73.27 27.42 -17.61
CA LEU A 1183 72.47 27.65 -18.81
C LEU A 1183 73.31 28.33 -19.87
N LEU A 1184 73.19 27.92 -21.12
CA LEU A 1184 73.75 28.62 -22.27
C LEU A 1184 72.64 29.37 -23.01
N GLU A 1185 72.99 30.48 -23.67
CA GLU A 1185 72.05 31.22 -24.49
C GLU A 1185 71.41 30.31 -25.55
N GLY A 1186 70.07 30.28 -25.56
CA GLY A 1186 69.27 29.39 -26.41
C GLY A 1186 68.77 28.11 -25.72
N ASP A 1187 69.24 27.79 -24.50
CA ASP A 1187 68.81 26.59 -23.79
C ASP A 1187 67.33 26.64 -23.39
N MET A 1188 66.63 25.51 -23.59
CA MET A 1188 65.21 25.37 -23.33
C MET A 1188 64.96 24.76 -21.96
N VAL A 1189 64.21 25.47 -21.11
CA VAL A 1189 64.04 25.14 -19.69
C VAL A 1189 62.56 24.91 -19.37
N LYS A 1190 62.26 23.74 -18.80
CA LYS A 1190 60.93 23.34 -18.35
C LYS A 1190 60.71 23.80 -16.92
N ILE A 1191 59.74 24.65 -16.67
CA ILE A 1191 59.52 25.29 -15.38
C ILE A 1191 58.52 24.45 -14.57
N TYR A 1192 58.86 24.19 -13.31
CA TYR A 1192 58.03 23.42 -12.37
C TYR A 1192 57.36 24.29 -11.30
N THR A 1193 58.01 25.36 -10.83
CA THR A 1193 57.42 26.31 -9.86
C THR A 1193 57.93 27.73 -10.08
N LYS A 1194 57.03 28.71 -10.03
CA LYS A 1194 57.32 30.16 -10.02
C LYS A 1194 56.96 30.73 -8.65
N THR A 1195 57.78 30.50 -7.64
CA THR A 1195 57.55 31.00 -6.28
C THR A 1195 58.23 32.37 -6.10
N GLY A 1196 57.45 33.37 -5.70
CA GLY A 1196 57.79 34.79 -5.82
C GLY A 1196 58.74 35.39 -4.78
N ALA A 1197 59.23 36.58 -5.16
CA ALA A 1197 59.78 37.75 -4.43
C ALA A 1197 61.16 38.21 -4.93
N ASN A 1198 62.05 37.30 -5.36
CA ASN A 1198 63.43 37.67 -5.76
C ASN A 1198 63.78 37.33 -7.22
N GLY A 1199 62.80 36.97 -8.04
CA GLY A 1199 63.03 36.71 -9.47
C GLY A 1199 63.73 35.39 -9.80
N TRP A 1200 63.68 34.35 -8.96
CA TRP A 1200 64.24 33.03 -9.28
C TRP A 1200 63.15 31.98 -9.47
N TRP A 1201 63.28 31.17 -10.52
CA TRP A 1201 62.36 30.10 -10.91
C TRP A 1201 63.00 28.73 -10.67
N ARG A 1202 62.18 27.67 -10.62
CA ARG A 1202 62.67 26.29 -10.52
C ARG A 1202 62.25 25.52 -11.75
N GLY A 1203 63.22 24.89 -12.42
CA GLY A 1203 62.98 24.18 -13.66
C GLY A 1203 64.02 23.11 -13.97
N GLU A 1204 63.90 22.50 -15.15
CA GLU A 1204 64.81 21.49 -15.67
C GLU A 1204 65.36 21.92 -17.02
N ALA A 1205 66.68 21.83 -17.15
CA ALA A 1205 67.42 22.05 -18.39
C ALA A 1205 68.48 20.95 -18.53
N ASN A 1206 68.62 20.38 -19.73
CA ASN A 1206 69.63 19.34 -20.03
C ASN A 1206 69.63 18.16 -19.04
N GLY A 1207 68.43 17.77 -18.57
CA GLY A 1207 68.22 16.62 -17.67
C GLY A 1207 68.59 16.88 -16.19
N LYS A 1208 68.91 18.13 -15.82
CA LYS A 1208 69.19 18.53 -14.43
C LYS A 1208 68.13 19.49 -13.92
N ILE A 1209 67.69 19.29 -12.68
CA ILE A 1209 66.67 20.09 -12.00
C ILE A 1209 67.33 21.02 -10.99
N GLY A 1210 67.03 22.31 -11.05
CA GLY A 1210 67.58 23.30 -10.14
C GLY A 1210 66.86 24.64 -10.25
N VAL A 1211 67.42 25.67 -9.61
CA VAL A 1211 66.88 27.04 -9.66
C VAL A 1211 67.64 27.92 -10.65
N ASN A 1212 66.93 28.84 -11.31
CA ASN A 1212 67.45 29.72 -12.36
C ASN A 1212 66.81 31.13 -12.30
N ASP A 1213 67.57 32.15 -12.66
CA ASP A 1213 67.12 33.55 -12.59
C ASP A 1213 66.14 33.89 -13.73
N SER A 1214 65.04 34.54 -13.39
CA SER A 1214 63.93 34.89 -14.28
C SER A 1214 64.23 36.05 -15.22
N TRP A 1215 65.18 36.92 -14.86
CA TRP A 1215 65.50 38.11 -15.66
C TRP A 1215 66.27 37.78 -16.96
N GLY A 1216 66.84 36.58 -17.06
CA GLY A 1216 67.55 36.08 -18.23
C GLY A 1216 66.73 35.21 -19.18
N MET A 1217 65.39 35.15 -19.08
CA MET A 1217 64.57 34.14 -19.78
C MET A 1217 63.35 34.70 -20.54
N SER A 1218 62.96 34.05 -21.64
CA SER A 1218 61.84 34.42 -22.52
C SER A 1218 60.75 33.34 -22.58
N VAL A 1219 59.47 33.70 -22.36
CA VAL A 1219 58.30 32.77 -22.30
C VAL A 1219 57.51 32.78 -23.62
N ALA A 1220 57.05 31.62 -24.12
CA ALA A 1220 56.40 31.49 -25.44
C ALA A 1220 54.85 31.27 -25.40
N GLY A 1221 54.08 32.23 -25.97
CA GLY A 1221 52.63 32.19 -26.37
C GLY A 1221 51.60 32.36 -25.24
N LEU A 1222 50.55 33.22 -25.27
CA LEU A 1222 49.77 33.92 -26.31
C LEU A 1222 49.33 35.32 -25.82
N ASN A 1223 49.12 36.22 -26.78
CA ASN A 1223 49.06 37.69 -26.67
C ASN A 1223 47.68 38.26 -26.31
N ALA A 1224 47.69 39.38 -25.59
CA ALA A 1224 46.58 40.30 -25.34
C ALA A 1224 46.19 41.13 -26.59
N PRO A 1225 45.00 41.77 -26.60
CA PRO A 1225 44.81 43.05 -27.26
C PRO A 1225 44.97 44.20 -26.25
N ALA A 1226 45.67 45.25 -26.70
CA ALA A 1226 45.91 46.48 -25.98
C ALA A 1226 44.82 47.52 -26.23
N ALA A 1227 44.59 48.40 -25.23
CA ALA A 1227 44.60 49.87 -25.33
C ALA A 1227 43.51 50.57 -24.50
N ALA A 1228 43.97 51.65 -23.84
CA ALA A 1228 43.29 52.69 -23.06
C ALA A 1228 43.02 52.38 -21.58
#